data_AF-A0A1B8WLX3-F1
#
_entry.id   AF-A0A1B8WLX3-F1
#
_cell.length_a   1.000
_cell.length_b   1.000
_cell.length_c   1.000
_cell.angle_alpha   90.00
_cell.angle_beta   90.00
_cell.angle_gamma   90.00
#
_symmetry.space_group_name_H-M   'P 1'
#
loop_
_entity.id
_entity.type
_entity.pdbx_description
1 polymer ?
#
loop_
_entity_poly.entity_id
_entity_poly.type
_entity_poly.pdbx_seq_one_letter_code
_entity_poly.pdbx_strand_id
1 'polypeptide(L)'
;MMEVRFKRLRISQAMSKILIAALTLQLLGSMISVGQGNAASSDLRTTTARPDGKNLVFPVVSDIHIGKTSKDVPKWQMVLNQLKQIAPGYDAFAAVGDITDTGTAAQYDTLMSNYHARKEPNAVPLFTIGNHDYISGTQQRFKEKTGMSGIYYDQWINGYHFIILGSEDGTRDGTLSDTQLDWLDVKLAEEQDANKPIFVFLHQPITNTVYGSDLWGHKQNATKLYNTLAKYPQVITFSGHSHYVLDDPGSVMQKDFTSVGTSAVRYPELEPGKIQGIHPTDEITQGLVVEVLDQEVHIKRRDFHANAWTGDDWVIKYPAVKSEFTYTSDRDKVKPSFPAAAKAAIDPTSIGTNKMSVTFDQATDNLFVRSYEVKAVNATTGAAAQSFLAFAQMYDDPAPSQLSFEISGLQPATKYRVEVTAIDAFSNRSDVPLTDEATTKVRPPATERPVADVIDIDFLDGTANDRSPARNHATSTGSSAKIVYSPEFRQFVGRMNGTTNEYFAIPTSSSIKAVTKAFTIESMFKLNTIRTQDVFGNTQSGGLGFESTSTGKMELWAHINGGYKRVGAQLQAGKIYHLVAAYDGGQIVMYLNGVNVGSIAVTGTLSQPDIQFAIGADPEASNRGNYVLDGDVSVARLYSSAIYPEQVQMLYDDLTQRMAITEIDTLYSEIQAARQLADNTELVGSAPGQYPASAMNTYKKKIAEAEQTFASKIVTKEAVQQEIAQIKIAKTELDTHINVELPDNATTLVLNEDAVASGQAFTVNMELNRVTTSTYAEDFTLQYDASALEFVDAKSLNGDVNLVSKSENTPGTIRLISASLGDGKAIIGSTPLIELTFKAKPVEEAITVTIAITDALLGDAQGNEAKAKPSTLAVTIMPDQAEGSPDVNHDGKVSVGDLAIVAAQYGKTIASPDWQQVKIADINRDGKIDILDLSAVASQIIGK
;
A
#
# COMPACT_ATOMS: atom_id res chain seq x y z
N MET A 1 17.76 -7.40 53.04
CA MET A 1 17.55 -7.60 54.49
C MET A 1 17.02 -9.02 54.72
N MET A 2 16.97 -9.48 55.98
CA MET A 2 16.43 -10.79 56.43
C MET A 2 14.92 -10.93 56.10
N GLU A 3 14.21 -12.07 56.18
CA GLU A 3 14.27 -13.29 57.02
C GLU A 3 13.88 -14.54 56.20
N VAL A 4 14.49 -15.74 56.27
CA VAL A 4 14.74 -16.72 57.37
C VAL A 4 13.62 -17.78 57.55
N ARG A 5 13.92 -19.00 57.01
CA ARG A 5 13.45 -20.41 57.34
C ARG A 5 12.86 -21.17 56.12
N PHE A 6 13.00 -22.50 55.97
CA PHE A 6 13.74 -23.50 56.77
C PHE A 6 14.32 -24.73 55.98
N LYS A 7 14.94 -25.62 56.74
CA LYS A 7 15.54 -26.97 56.52
C LYS A 7 14.57 -28.05 55.94
N ARG A 8 14.96 -29.21 55.36
CA ARG A 8 16.28 -29.90 55.12
C ARG A 8 16.14 -31.11 54.15
N LEU A 9 17.28 -31.54 53.56
CA LEU A 9 17.72 -32.90 53.10
C LEU A 9 16.64 -33.92 52.61
N ARG A 10 16.68 -34.51 51.40
CA ARG A 10 17.74 -35.26 50.67
C ARG A 10 18.50 -36.30 51.51
N ILE A 11 18.24 -37.59 51.26
CA ILE A 11 19.25 -38.64 50.95
C ILE A 11 18.57 -39.71 50.08
N SER A 12 19.37 -40.38 49.27
CA SER A 12 18.95 -41.26 48.16
C SER A 12 19.30 -42.74 48.40
N GLN A 13 18.89 -43.57 47.44
CA GLN A 13 19.49 -44.85 47.05
C GLN A 13 19.24 -46.11 47.92
N ALA A 14 18.33 -46.93 47.38
CA ALA A 14 18.63 -48.26 46.83
C ALA A 14 18.83 -49.48 47.77
N MET A 15 18.17 -50.57 47.36
CA MET A 15 18.53 -52.00 47.57
C MET A 15 18.44 -52.58 48.99
N SER A 16 17.25 -53.06 49.33
CA SER A 16 16.99 -54.40 49.89
C SER A 16 15.50 -54.69 49.65
N LYS A 17 15.07 -55.13 48.46
CA LYS A 17 15.17 -56.51 47.93
C LYS A 17 14.78 -57.60 48.95
N ILE A 18 13.61 -58.19 48.66
CA ILE A 18 13.16 -59.55 48.99
C ILE A 18 12.52 -59.73 50.39
N LEU A 19 11.43 -60.51 50.39
CA LEU A 19 10.78 -61.18 51.53
C LEU A 19 9.70 -60.47 52.38
N ILE A 20 8.65 -59.91 51.76
CA ILE A 20 7.28 -60.04 52.31
C ILE A 20 6.32 -60.47 51.18
N ALA A 21 6.24 -61.77 50.95
CA ALA A 21 5.21 -62.42 50.15
C ALA A 21 4.36 -63.32 51.07
N ALA A 22 3.51 -62.70 51.90
CA ALA A 22 2.42 -63.33 52.64
C ALA A 22 1.52 -62.25 53.26
N LEU A 23 0.22 -62.53 53.38
CA LEU A 23 -0.83 -61.65 53.93
C LEU A 23 -1.15 -60.35 53.14
N THR A 24 -1.96 -60.49 52.09
CA THR A 24 -3.23 -59.74 51.93
C THR A 24 -4.16 -60.47 50.94
N LEU A 25 -4.49 -61.73 51.26
CA LEU A 25 -5.65 -62.41 50.70
C LEU A 25 -6.85 -62.13 51.64
N GLN A 26 -8.07 -62.08 51.11
CA GLN A 26 -9.35 -61.87 51.81
C GLN A 26 -9.70 -60.44 52.26
N LEU A 27 -10.16 -59.60 51.32
CA LEU A 27 -11.37 -58.77 51.51
C LEU A 27 -11.85 -58.17 50.18
N LEU A 28 -12.57 -58.99 49.38
CA LEU A 28 -13.61 -58.59 48.40
C LEU A 28 -14.07 -59.84 47.64
N GLY A 29 -14.92 -60.63 48.30
CA GLY A 29 -15.61 -61.76 47.69
C GLY A 29 -17.10 -61.65 47.94
N SER A 30 -17.85 -61.08 46.99
CA SER A 30 -19.29 -61.29 46.82
C SER A 30 -19.80 -60.60 45.55
N MET A 31 -20.22 -61.43 44.59
CA MET A 31 -21.22 -61.23 43.52
C MET A 31 -20.80 -62.00 42.26
N ILE A 32 -20.97 -63.32 42.32
CA ILE A 32 -21.09 -64.16 41.14
C ILE A 32 -22.57 -64.54 41.03
N SER A 33 -23.22 -64.17 39.93
CA SER A 33 -24.27 -65.01 39.34
C SER A 33 -24.22 -64.88 37.81
N VAL A 34 -23.65 -65.90 37.17
CA VAL A 34 -24.38 -66.85 36.30
C VAL A 34 -24.87 -66.22 35.01
N GLY A 35 -24.07 -66.41 33.98
CA GLY A 35 -24.39 -66.24 32.56
C GLY A 35 -23.58 -67.22 31.71
N GLN A 36 -23.55 -68.51 32.08
CA GLN A 36 -22.99 -69.55 31.22
C GLN A 36 -23.89 -69.75 29.99
N GLY A 37 -23.65 -68.96 28.95
CA GLY A 37 -23.97 -69.33 27.58
C GLY A 37 -22.74 -69.99 26.96
N ASN A 38 -22.87 -71.22 26.47
CA ASN A 38 -21.82 -71.87 25.69
C ASN A 38 -21.63 -71.13 24.36
N ALA A 39 -20.72 -70.17 24.32
CA ALA A 39 -20.01 -69.84 23.09
C ALA A 39 -18.74 -70.70 23.07
N ALA A 40 -18.61 -71.58 22.07
CA ALA A 40 -17.32 -72.20 21.80
C ALA A 40 -16.29 -71.09 21.59
N SER A 41 -15.04 -71.31 21.99
CA SER A 41 -13.93 -70.53 21.43
C SER A 41 -13.81 -70.93 19.96
N SER A 42 -14.58 -70.25 19.11
CA SER A 42 -14.34 -70.23 17.67
C SER A 42 -12.89 -69.85 17.49
N ASP A 43 -12.12 -70.73 16.85
CA ASP A 43 -10.77 -70.40 16.43
C ASP A 43 -10.83 -69.09 15.64
N LEU A 44 -10.08 -68.07 16.10
CA LEU A 44 -10.06 -66.74 15.48
C LEU A 44 -9.55 -66.79 14.04
N ARG A 45 -8.94 -67.91 13.63
CA ARG A 45 -8.47 -68.20 12.27
C ARG A 45 -9.51 -68.92 11.39
N THR A 46 -10.64 -69.34 11.95
CA THR A 46 -11.77 -69.92 11.20
C THR A 46 -12.82 -68.84 10.90
N THR A 47 -13.29 -68.77 9.66
CA THR A 47 -14.32 -67.83 9.23
C THR A 47 -15.72 -68.36 9.49
N THR A 48 -16.54 -67.58 10.19
CA THR A 48 -17.97 -67.80 10.41
C THR A 48 -18.75 -66.69 9.73
N ALA A 49 -19.55 -67.00 8.71
CA ALA A 49 -20.36 -66.00 8.02
C ALA A 49 -21.37 -65.31 8.98
N ARG A 50 -21.50 -63.99 8.83
CA ARG A 50 -22.48 -63.16 9.53
C ARG A 50 -23.90 -63.45 9.01
N PRO A 51 -24.96 -63.13 9.77
CA PRO A 51 -26.34 -63.32 9.33
C PRO A 51 -26.74 -62.56 8.06
N ASP A 52 -26.00 -61.51 7.68
CA ASP A 52 -26.19 -60.75 6.45
C ASP A 52 -25.39 -61.29 5.24
N GLY A 53 -24.81 -62.49 5.35
CA GLY A 53 -24.09 -63.18 4.28
C GLY A 53 -22.66 -62.68 4.03
N LYS A 54 -22.19 -61.70 4.82
CA LYS A 54 -20.82 -61.20 4.80
C LYS A 54 -19.96 -62.00 5.77
N ASN A 55 -18.67 -62.07 5.52
CA ASN A 55 -17.69 -62.67 6.43
C ASN A 55 -17.14 -61.67 7.45
N LEU A 56 -17.07 -60.38 7.11
CA LEU A 56 -16.60 -59.34 8.03
C LEU A 56 -17.12 -57.97 7.61
N VAL A 57 -17.37 -57.08 8.56
CA VAL A 57 -17.65 -55.65 8.32
C VAL A 57 -16.80 -54.80 9.26
N PHE A 58 -16.05 -53.83 8.75
CA PHE A 58 -15.25 -52.91 9.57
C PHE A 58 -15.12 -51.51 8.96
N PRO A 59 -15.37 -50.43 9.72
CA PRO A 59 -15.01 -49.08 9.30
C PRO A 59 -13.50 -48.83 9.36
N VAL A 60 -13.02 -47.97 8.47
CA VAL A 60 -11.64 -47.46 8.45
C VAL A 60 -11.67 -45.94 8.33
N VAL A 61 -11.03 -45.25 9.26
CA VAL A 61 -10.92 -43.78 9.29
C VAL A 61 -9.49 -43.37 9.64
N SER A 62 -9.14 -42.10 9.47
CA SER A 62 -7.81 -41.58 9.83
C SER A 62 -7.85 -40.08 10.15
N ASP A 63 -6.72 -39.54 10.62
CA ASP A 63 -6.45 -38.10 10.69
C ASP A 63 -7.56 -37.36 11.47
N ILE A 64 -7.77 -37.81 12.71
CA ILE A 64 -8.83 -37.33 13.62
C ILE A 64 -8.39 -36.03 14.31
N HIS A 65 -7.09 -35.82 14.51
CA HIS A 65 -6.49 -34.61 15.07
C HIS A 65 -7.21 -34.07 16.31
N ILE A 66 -7.54 -34.93 17.27
CA ILE A 66 -8.17 -34.48 18.52
C ILE A 66 -7.25 -33.48 19.22
N GLY A 67 -7.77 -32.27 19.47
CA GLY A 67 -7.12 -31.17 20.17
C GLY A 67 -6.50 -30.09 19.29
N LYS A 68 -6.75 -30.11 17.97
CA LYS A 68 -6.38 -29.04 17.04
C LYS A 68 -7.32 -27.84 17.13
N THR A 69 -8.63 -28.07 17.23
CA THR A 69 -9.67 -27.03 17.23
C THR A 69 -10.92 -27.42 18.05
N SER A 70 -11.92 -26.54 18.12
CA SER A 70 -13.22 -26.85 18.73
C SER A 70 -14.11 -27.81 17.90
N LYS A 71 -13.80 -28.05 16.62
CA LYS A 71 -14.61 -28.92 15.74
C LYS A 71 -14.28 -30.41 15.85
N ASP A 72 -13.09 -30.76 16.34
CA ASP A 72 -12.56 -32.13 16.27
C ASP A 72 -13.47 -33.13 16.99
N VAL A 73 -13.92 -32.79 18.20
CA VAL A 73 -14.80 -33.63 19.01
C VAL A 73 -16.20 -33.77 18.38
N PRO A 74 -16.91 -32.69 17.97
CA PRO A 74 -18.14 -32.81 17.21
C PRO A 74 -18.05 -33.71 15.97
N LYS A 75 -17.02 -33.53 15.12
CA LYS A 75 -16.79 -34.39 13.94
C LYS A 75 -16.57 -35.84 14.32
N TRP A 76 -15.72 -36.10 15.31
CA TRP A 76 -15.45 -37.46 15.79
C TRP A 76 -16.71 -38.16 16.33
N GLN A 77 -17.55 -37.44 17.07
CA GLN A 77 -18.84 -37.95 17.55
C GLN A 77 -19.82 -38.23 16.39
N MET A 78 -19.86 -37.37 15.36
CA MET A 78 -20.68 -37.53 14.16
C MET A 78 -20.31 -38.82 13.41
N VAL A 79 -19.01 -39.01 13.13
CA VAL A 79 -18.47 -40.21 12.46
C VAL A 79 -18.89 -41.47 13.23
N LEU A 80 -18.60 -41.55 14.53
CA LEU A 80 -18.94 -42.72 15.35
C LEU A 80 -20.44 -43.00 15.38
N ASN A 81 -21.29 -41.97 15.47
CA ASN A 81 -22.74 -42.12 15.47
C ASN A 81 -23.28 -42.63 14.12
N GLN A 82 -22.79 -42.11 12.99
CA GLN A 82 -23.21 -42.57 11.66
C GLN A 82 -22.73 -43.99 11.38
N LEU A 83 -21.51 -44.36 11.76
CA LEU A 83 -20.97 -45.72 11.57
C LEU A 83 -21.86 -46.79 12.20
N LYS A 84 -22.44 -46.54 13.38
CA LYS A 84 -23.41 -47.45 14.01
C LYS A 84 -24.72 -47.61 13.23
N GLN A 85 -25.12 -46.59 12.49
CA GLN A 85 -26.35 -46.59 11.70
C GLN A 85 -26.15 -47.29 10.34
N ILE A 86 -25.01 -47.04 9.68
CA ILE A 86 -24.74 -47.54 8.32
C ILE A 86 -24.04 -48.91 8.32
N ALA A 87 -23.37 -49.31 9.41
CA ALA A 87 -22.70 -50.59 9.58
C ALA A 87 -22.99 -51.19 10.98
N PRO A 88 -24.26 -51.46 11.33
CA PRO A 88 -24.64 -51.92 12.67
C PRO A 88 -23.96 -53.24 13.05
N GLY A 89 -23.33 -53.27 14.22
CA GLY A 89 -22.60 -54.44 14.70
C GLY A 89 -21.41 -54.82 13.82
N TYR A 90 -20.60 -53.84 13.40
CA TYR A 90 -19.30 -54.09 12.76
C TYR A 90 -18.36 -54.89 13.69
N ASP A 91 -17.51 -55.73 13.09
CA ASP A 91 -16.64 -56.69 13.78
C ASP A 91 -15.34 -56.05 14.28
N ALA A 92 -14.84 -55.06 13.55
CA ALA A 92 -13.64 -54.29 13.90
C ALA A 92 -13.80 -52.81 13.56
N PHE A 93 -12.94 -51.96 14.11
CA PHE A 93 -12.88 -50.53 13.83
C PHE A 93 -11.42 -50.10 13.72
N ALA A 94 -11.02 -49.59 12.55
CA ALA A 94 -9.65 -49.15 12.29
C ALA A 94 -9.52 -47.61 12.27
N ALA A 95 -8.54 -47.09 13.00
CA ALA A 95 -8.14 -45.69 12.97
C ALA A 95 -6.64 -45.60 12.60
N VAL A 96 -6.35 -45.03 11.42
CA VAL A 96 -5.07 -45.21 10.71
C VAL A 96 -4.07 -44.06 10.97
N GLY A 97 -3.91 -43.69 12.23
CA GLY A 97 -2.94 -42.67 12.67
C GLY A 97 -3.49 -41.25 12.71
N ASP A 98 -2.65 -40.33 13.21
CA ASP A 98 -2.96 -38.93 13.56
C ASP A 98 -4.31 -38.80 14.30
N ILE A 99 -4.47 -39.69 15.28
CA ILE A 99 -5.67 -39.79 16.12
C ILE A 99 -5.70 -38.68 17.19
N THR A 100 -4.54 -38.10 17.50
CA THR A 100 -4.38 -36.87 18.29
C THR A 100 -3.56 -35.85 17.50
N ASP A 101 -3.74 -34.55 17.78
CA ASP A 101 -3.01 -33.49 17.04
C ASP A 101 -1.57 -33.28 17.54
N THR A 102 -1.26 -33.60 18.80
CA THR A 102 0.09 -33.43 19.40
C THR A 102 0.43 -34.48 20.46
N GLY A 103 -0.19 -35.67 20.44
CA GLY A 103 0.21 -36.79 21.30
C GLY A 103 -0.01 -36.63 22.80
N THR A 104 -0.70 -35.59 23.25
CA THR A 104 -0.82 -35.28 24.69
C THR A 104 -1.79 -36.22 25.40
N ALA A 105 -1.56 -36.47 26.69
CA ALA A 105 -2.44 -37.32 27.51
C ALA A 105 -3.92 -36.90 27.43
N ALA A 106 -4.19 -35.60 27.48
CA ALA A 106 -5.55 -35.04 27.44
C ALA A 106 -6.24 -35.26 26.08
N GLN A 107 -5.51 -35.20 24.96
CA GLN A 107 -6.06 -35.51 23.65
C GLN A 107 -6.43 -36.99 23.54
N TYR A 108 -5.54 -37.89 23.98
CA TYR A 108 -5.84 -39.33 24.06
C TYR A 108 -7.06 -39.61 24.96
N ASP A 109 -7.13 -39.00 26.14
CA ASP A 109 -8.29 -39.15 27.05
C ASP A 109 -9.58 -38.63 26.41
N THR A 110 -9.53 -37.54 25.64
CA THR A 110 -10.67 -36.99 24.91
C THR A 110 -11.09 -37.88 23.74
N LEU A 111 -10.15 -38.38 22.95
CA LEU A 111 -10.38 -39.32 21.85
C LEU A 111 -11.06 -40.60 22.37
N MET A 112 -10.42 -41.24 23.35
CA MET A 112 -10.79 -42.58 23.82
C MET A 112 -12.07 -42.56 24.65
N SER A 113 -12.34 -41.51 25.45
CA SER A 113 -13.64 -41.38 26.13
C SER A 113 -14.80 -41.24 25.14
N ASN A 114 -14.62 -40.47 24.07
CA ASN A 114 -15.64 -40.35 23.01
C ASN A 114 -15.81 -41.64 22.21
N TYR A 115 -14.72 -42.36 21.94
CA TYR A 115 -14.74 -43.69 21.33
C TYR A 115 -15.47 -44.71 22.22
N HIS A 116 -15.07 -44.89 23.47
CA HIS A 116 -15.68 -45.88 24.36
C HIS A 116 -17.16 -45.61 24.64
N ALA A 117 -17.59 -44.35 24.68
CA ALA A 117 -19.01 -43.99 24.81
C ALA A 117 -19.85 -44.32 23.56
N ARG A 118 -19.23 -44.51 22.39
CA ARG A 118 -19.94 -44.61 21.10
C ARG A 118 -19.53 -45.79 20.20
N LYS A 119 -18.50 -46.58 20.53
CA LYS A 119 -18.13 -47.78 19.76
C LYS A 119 -19.22 -48.85 19.77
N GLU A 120 -19.17 -49.78 18.82
CA GLU A 120 -19.89 -51.05 18.96
C GLU A 120 -19.27 -51.90 20.07
N PRO A 121 -20.06 -52.53 20.98
CA PRO A 121 -19.50 -53.21 22.16
C PRO A 121 -18.50 -54.31 21.83
N ASN A 122 -18.83 -55.15 20.84
CA ASN A 122 -18.04 -56.31 20.46
C ASN A 122 -16.94 -56.01 19.42
N ALA A 123 -16.94 -54.81 18.83
CA ALA A 123 -15.97 -54.46 17.80
C ALA A 123 -14.55 -54.39 18.35
N VAL A 124 -13.63 -55.04 17.62
CA VAL A 124 -12.19 -55.04 17.87
C VAL A 124 -11.60 -53.67 17.51
N PRO A 125 -11.01 -52.91 18.45
CA PRO A 125 -10.30 -51.67 18.15
C PRO A 125 -8.94 -51.95 17.51
N LEU A 126 -8.66 -51.29 16.38
CA LEU A 126 -7.38 -51.35 15.67
C LEU A 126 -6.86 -49.92 15.49
N PHE A 127 -6.07 -49.44 16.45
CA PHE A 127 -5.44 -48.13 16.37
C PHE A 127 -4.04 -48.23 15.77
N THR A 128 -3.74 -47.34 14.83
CA THR A 128 -2.41 -47.10 14.26
C THR A 128 -1.87 -45.79 14.84
N ILE A 129 -0.55 -45.66 14.98
CA ILE A 129 0.10 -44.42 15.40
C ILE A 129 0.60 -43.64 14.19
N GLY A 130 0.27 -42.34 14.13
CA GLY A 130 0.79 -41.41 13.10
C GLY A 130 1.89 -40.50 13.65
N ASN A 131 2.29 -39.49 12.86
CA ASN A 131 3.35 -38.55 13.24
C ASN A 131 2.89 -37.43 14.19
N HIS A 132 1.64 -36.96 14.11
CA HIS A 132 1.09 -35.97 15.05
C HIS A 132 0.87 -36.56 16.45
N ASP A 133 0.81 -37.89 16.57
CA ASP A 133 0.68 -38.56 17.87
C ASP A 133 1.93 -38.44 18.76
N TYR A 134 3.03 -37.83 18.29
CA TYR A 134 4.35 -37.82 18.95
C TYR A 134 4.74 -36.57 19.75
N ILE A 135 4.85 -36.77 21.08
CA ILE A 135 5.70 -36.02 22.03
C ILE A 135 6.60 -36.96 22.85
N SER A 136 7.34 -36.45 23.84
CA SER A 136 8.17 -37.27 24.73
C SER A 136 7.35 -38.36 25.47
N GLY A 137 7.84 -39.60 25.43
CA GLY A 137 7.20 -40.77 26.05
C GLY A 137 6.02 -41.38 25.28
N THR A 138 5.82 -41.01 24.01
CA THR A 138 4.59 -41.33 23.25
C THR A 138 4.30 -42.80 23.04
N GLN A 139 5.24 -43.62 22.54
CA GLN A 139 4.91 -44.99 22.15
C GLN A 139 4.28 -45.80 23.30
N GLN A 140 4.73 -45.56 24.53
CA GLN A 140 4.15 -46.15 25.73
C GLN A 140 2.77 -45.54 26.05
N ARG A 141 2.59 -44.22 25.94
CA ARG A 141 1.29 -43.55 26.08
C ARG A 141 0.25 -44.07 25.08
N PHE A 142 0.62 -44.21 23.81
CA PHE A 142 -0.23 -44.75 22.75
C PHE A 142 -0.77 -46.12 23.17
N LYS A 143 0.11 -47.06 23.54
CA LYS A 143 -0.27 -48.39 24.04
C LYS A 143 -1.17 -48.34 25.27
N GLU A 144 -0.82 -47.54 26.28
CA GLU A 144 -1.57 -47.41 27.53
C GLU A 144 -2.98 -46.81 27.32
N LYS A 145 -3.12 -45.86 26.40
CA LYS A 145 -4.38 -45.15 26.15
C LYS A 145 -5.30 -45.87 25.16
N THR A 146 -4.74 -46.49 24.11
CA THR A 146 -5.51 -47.23 23.09
C THR A 146 -5.79 -48.69 23.50
N GLY A 147 -4.95 -49.26 24.39
CA GLY A 147 -4.97 -50.67 24.76
C GLY A 147 -4.20 -51.58 23.79
N MET A 148 -3.51 -51.03 22.77
CA MET A 148 -2.77 -51.83 21.79
C MET A 148 -1.48 -52.42 22.37
N SER A 149 -1.11 -53.63 21.93
CA SER A 149 0.04 -54.38 22.45
C SER A 149 1.40 -53.77 22.08
N GLY A 150 1.45 -53.05 20.97
CA GLY A 150 2.62 -52.35 20.43
C GLY A 150 2.20 -51.15 19.58
N ILE A 151 3.18 -50.43 19.01
CA ILE A 151 2.93 -49.46 17.93
C ILE A 151 2.75 -50.15 16.57
N TYR A 152 3.33 -51.34 16.42
CA TYR A 152 3.02 -52.33 15.38
C TYR A 152 2.64 -53.65 16.06
N TYR A 153 1.65 -54.35 15.49
CA TYR A 153 1.07 -55.57 16.04
C TYR A 153 0.14 -56.22 15.00
N ASP A 154 -0.23 -57.48 15.22
CA ASP A 154 -1.20 -58.19 14.38
C ASP A 154 -2.35 -58.79 15.20
N GLN A 155 -3.49 -59.01 14.55
CA GLN A 155 -4.66 -59.70 15.11
C GLN A 155 -5.33 -60.58 14.04
N TRP A 156 -5.91 -61.69 14.48
CA TRP A 156 -6.78 -62.54 13.66
C TRP A 156 -8.24 -62.29 14.03
N ILE A 157 -9.06 -61.95 13.05
CA ILE A 157 -10.47 -61.62 13.24
C ILE A 157 -11.29 -62.42 12.22
N ASN A 158 -12.08 -63.37 12.71
CA ASN A 158 -12.96 -64.24 11.92
C ASN A 158 -12.28 -64.91 10.69
N GLY A 159 -11.04 -65.36 10.85
CA GLY A 159 -10.27 -66.02 9.80
C GLY A 159 -9.59 -65.09 8.78
N TYR A 160 -9.45 -63.80 9.10
CA TYR A 160 -8.68 -62.81 8.34
C TYR A 160 -7.59 -62.18 9.21
N HIS A 161 -6.45 -61.85 8.59
CA HIS A 161 -5.29 -61.30 9.26
C HIS A 161 -5.24 -59.78 9.13
N PHE A 162 -5.15 -59.10 10.27
CA PHE A 162 -5.02 -57.65 10.38
C PHE A 162 -3.62 -57.33 10.91
N ILE A 163 -2.82 -56.60 10.14
CA ILE A 163 -1.43 -56.25 10.47
C ILE A 163 -1.33 -54.72 10.53
N ILE A 164 -0.88 -54.18 11.66
CA ILE A 164 -0.75 -52.75 11.88
C ILE A 164 0.75 -52.42 11.96
N LEU A 165 1.18 -51.46 11.15
CA LEU A 165 2.51 -50.84 11.15
C LEU A 165 2.41 -49.44 11.74
N GLY A 166 3.37 -49.08 12.60
CA GLY A 166 3.39 -47.79 13.26
C GLY A 166 4.65 -47.03 12.90
N SER A 167 4.51 -45.74 12.56
CA SER A 167 5.67 -44.85 12.50
C SER A 167 6.38 -44.87 13.86
N GLU A 168 7.68 -45.07 13.85
CA GLU A 168 8.50 -45.21 15.06
C GLU A 168 8.91 -43.86 15.67
N ASP A 169 8.68 -42.77 14.94
CA ASP A 169 8.85 -41.40 15.40
C ASP A 169 7.79 -40.44 14.79
N GLY A 170 7.89 -39.16 15.18
CA GLY A 170 7.04 -38.07 14.71
C GLY A 170 7.54 -37.34 13.46
N THR A 171 8.39 -37.96 12.63
CA THR A 171 8.76 -37.37 11.33
C THR A 171 7.56 -37.44 10.38
N ARG A 172 7.37 -36.37 9.58
CA ARG A 172 6.25 -36.29 8.60
C ARG A 172 6.22 -37.53 7.71
N ASP A 173 7.33 -37.83 7.05
CA ASP A 173 7.46 -38.91 6.09
C ASP A 173 7.43 -40.32 6.73
N GLY A 174 7.43 -40.40 8.07
CA GLY A 174 7.35 -41.63 8.86
C GLY A 174 8.59 -42.53 8.82
N THR A 175 8.93 -43.11 9.97
CA THR A 175 10.08 -44.01 10.13
C THR A 175 9.63 -45.45 10.36
N LEU A 176 10.12 -46.39 9.54
CA LEU A 176 9.94 -47.84 9.74
C LEU A 176 11.31 -48.54 9.73
N SER A 177 11.71 -49.12 10.87
CA SER A 177 12.95 -49.89 11.01
C SER A 177 12.94 -51.19 10.18
N ASP A 178 14.14 -51.68 9.87
CA ASP A 178 14.32 -53.02 9.32
C ASP A 178 13.67 -54.10 10.21
N THR A 179 13.77 -53.97 11.54
CA THR A 179 13.13 -54.86 12.51
C THR A 179 11.62 -54.97 12.29
N GLN A 180 10.95 -53.84 12.06
CA GLN A 180 9.50 -53.81 11.83
C GLN A 180 9.13 -54.40 10.46
N LEU A 181 9.93 -54.13 9.43
CA LEU A 181 9.69 -54.65 8.07
C LEU A 181 10.05 -56.14 7.90
N ASP A 182 11.00 -56.65 8.68
CA ASP A 182 11.33 -58.08 8.75
C ASP A 182 10.26 -58.84 9.56
N TRP A 183 9.72 -58.23 10.62
CA TRP A 183 8.54 -58.74 11.34
C TRP A 183 7.30 -58.80 10.44
N LEU A 184 7.07 -57.76 9.63
CA LEU A 184 6.00 -57.73 8.63
C LEU A 184 6.11 -58.90 7.63
N ASP A 185 7.31 -59.18 7.12
CA ASP A 185 7.53 -60.27 6.15
C ASP A 185 7.19 -61.65 6.75
N VAL A 186 7.55 -61.87 8.02
CA VAL A 186 7.17 -63.06 8.78
C VAL A 186 5.65 -63.15 8.96
N LYS A 187 4.98 -62.02 9.26
CA LYS A 187 3.53 -61.99 9.48
C LYS A 187 2.72 -62.18 8.22
N LEU A 188 3.13 -61.60 7.09
CA LEU A 188 2.48 -61.84 5.80
C LEU A 188 2.59 -63.31 5.33
N ALA A 189 3.61 -64.03 5.80
CA ALA A 189 3.76 -65.47 5.53
C ALA A 189 2.96 -66.38 6.48
N GLU A 190 2.46 -65.86 7.61
CA GLU A 190 1.82 -66.65 8.67
C GLU A 190 0.44 -67.13 8.23
N GLU A 191 0.31 -68.41 7.89
CA GLU A 191 -0.97 -69.07 7.53
C GLU A 191 -1.76 -68.36 6.41
N GLN A 192 -1.04 -67.68 5.49
CA GLN A 192 -1.65 -66.99 4.36
C GLN A 192 -2.41 -67.95 3.43
N ASP A 193 -3.61 -67.51 3.02
CA ASP A 193 -4.45 -68.13 2.00
C ASP A 193 -4.56 -67.16 0.82
N ALA A 194 -4.23 -67.60 -0.40
CA ALA A 194 -4.34 -66.79 -1.61
C ALA A 194 -5.79 -66.40 -1.94
N ASN A 195 -6.77 -67.13 -1.39
CA ASN A 195 -8.19 -66.87 -1.56
C ASN A 195 -8.76 -65.87 -0.54
N LYS A 196 -7.96 -65.36 0.41
CA LYS A 196 -8.42 -64.40 1.42
C LYS A 196 -7.57 -63.12 1.46
N PRO A 197 -8.17 -61.95 1.68
CA PRO A 197 -7.44 -60.71 1.95
C PRO A 197 -6.57 -60.80 3.21
N ILE A 198 -5.42 -60.12 3.15
CA ILE A 198 -4.66 -59.70 4.34
C ILE A 198 -4.78 -58.17 4.42
N PHE A 199 -5.20 -57.64 5.56
CA PHE A 199 -5.42 -56.21 5.74
C PHE A 199 -4.23 -55.59 6.47
N VAL A 200 -3.58 -54.61 5.83
CA VAL A 200 -2.41 -53.92 6.39
C VAL A 200 -2.75 -52.44 6.61
N PHE A 201 -2.44 -51.92 7.79
CA PHE A 201 -2.72 -50.53 8.17
C PHE A 201 -1.41 -49.83 8.49
N LEU A 202 -1.17 -48.68 7.88
CA LEU A 202 0.02 -47.85 8.08
C LEU A 202 -0.37 -46.39 7.87
N HIS A 203 0.15 -45.48 8.69
CA HIS A 203 -0.31 -44.09 8.64
C HIS A 203 0.09 -43.38 7.34
N GLN A 204 1.39 -43.26 7.06
CA GLN A 204 1.87 -42.69 5.80
C GLN A 204 1.63 -43.65 4.62
N PRO A 205 1.12 -43.17 3.47
CA PRO A 205 0.91 -44.01 2.30
C PRO A 205 2.24 -44.52 1.72
N ILE A 206 2.17 -45.57 0.91
CA ILE A 206 3.35 -46.05 0.18
C ILE A 206 3.55 -45.16 -1.05
N THR A 207 4.75 -44.60 -1.23
CA THR A 207 5.01 -43.64 -2.32
C THR A 207 4.63 -44.22 -3.70
N ASN A 208 3.84 -43.46 -4.47
CA ASN A 208 3.29 -43.83 -5.78
C ASN A 208 2.38 -45.08 -5.76
N THR A 209 1.52 -45.22 -4.74
CA THR A 209 0.45 -46.23 -4.71
C THR A 209 -0.96 -45.69 -4.49
N VAL A 210 -1.19 -44.45 -4.01
CA VAL A 210 -2.53 -43.82 -3.96
C VAL A 210 -2.43 -42.33 -4.27
N TYR A 211 -3.57 -41.68 -4.52
CA TYR A 211 -3.66 -40.22 -4.64
C TYR A 211 -2.99 -39.52 -3.44
N GLY A 212 -2.12 -38.54 -3.72
CA GLY A 212 -1.29 -37.84 -2.73
C GLY A 212 -0.03 -38.57 -2.24
N SER A 213 0.12 -39.88 -2.50
CA SER A 213 1.27 -40.65 -2.01
C SER A 213 2.62 -40.27 -2.66
N ASP A 214 2.62 -39.61 -3.81
CA ASP A 214 3.81 -39.06 -4.44
C ASP A 214 4.47 -38.00 -3.55
N LEU A 215 3.66 -37.08 -3.01
CA LEU A 215 4.10 -36.03 -2.08
C LEU A 215 4.22 -36.55 -0.65
N TRP A 216 3.20 -37.26 -0.15
CA TRP A 216 3.00 -37.59 1.26
C TRP A 216 3.40 -39.02 1.66
N GLY A 217 3.84 -39.86 0.71
CA GLY A 217 4.22 -41.23 1.01
C GLY A 217 5.58 -41.40 1.66
N HIS A 218 5.77 -42.52 2.37
CA HIS A 218 7.02 -42.91 3.02
C HIS A 218 8.24 -42.72 2.11
N LYS A 219 9.32 -42.15 2.66
CA LYS A 219 10.62 -41.99 1.97
C LYS A 219 11.68 -42.97 2.51
N GLN A 220 11.84 -43.09 3.83
CA GLN A 220 12.76 -44.07 4.42
C GLN A 220 12.21 -45.50 4.24
N ASN A 221 13.08 -46.43 3.82
CA ASN A 221 12.77 -47.86 3.63
C ASN A 221 11.57 -48.18 2.72
N ALA A 222 11.03 -47.20 1.98
CA ALA A 222 9.83 -47.34 1.15
C ALA A 222 9.93 -48.48 0.11
N THR A 223 11.11 -48.65 -0.50
CA THR A 223 11.38 -49.77 -1.42
C THR A 223 11.33 -51.13 -0.72
N LYS A 224 11.81 -51.23 0.53
CA LYS A 224 11.75 -52.49 1.29
C LYS A 224 10.31 -52.79 1.69
N LEU A 225 9.58 -51.81 2.21
CA LEU A 225 8.15 -51.92 2.52
C LEU A 225 7.34 -52.40 1.30
N TYR A 226 7.49 -51.72 0.14
CA TYR A 226 6.80 -52.11 -1.09
C TYR A 226 7.17 -53.53 -1.52
N ASN A 227 8.46 -53.88 -1.53
CA ASN A 227 8.92 -55.21 -1.96
C ASN A 227 8.50 -56.35 -1.02
N THR A 228 8.34 -56.09 0.28
CA THR A 228 7.79 -57.05 1.25
C THR A 228 6.31 -57.32 0.95
N LEU A 229 5.51 -56.28 0.71
CA LEU A 229 4.08 -56.41 0.39
C LEU A 229 3.83 -56.99 -1.00
N ALA A 230 4.65 -56.64 -2.00
CA ALA A 230 4.51 -57.07 -3.41
C ALA A 230 4.63 -58.59 -3.66
N LYS A 231 5.08 -59.35 -2.66
CA LYS A 231 5.06 -60.83 -2.64
C LYS A 231 3.65 -61.40 -2.53
N TYR A 232 2.69 -60.64 -1.98
CA TYR A 232 1.37 -61.11 -1.56
C TYR A 232 0.25 -60.31 -2.26
N PRO A 233 -0.23 -60.73 -3.44
CA PRO A 233 -1.25 -59.99 -4.19
C PRO A 233 -2.57 -59.80 -3.43
N GLN A 234 -2.84 -60.66 -2.44
CA GLN A 234 -4.03 -60.60 -1.61
C GLN A 234 -4.06 -59.44 -0.60
N VAL A 235 -2.95 -58.72 -0.44
CA VAL A 235 -2.85 -57.61 0.50
C VAL A 235 -3.71 -56.41 0.07
N ILE A 236 -4.43 -55.84 1.03
CA ILE A 236 -5.04 -54.51 0.93
C ILE A 236 -4.40 -53.61 1.99
N THR A 237 -3.73 -52.53 1.58
CA THR A 237 -3.15 -51.54 2.49
C THR A 237 -4.08 -50.33 2.65
N PHE A 238 -4.34 -49.90 3.89
CA PHE A 238 -5.05 -48.65 4.19
C PHE A 238 -4.11 -47.61 4.80
N SER A 239 -4.18 -46.37 4.34
CA SER A 239 -3.31 -45.26 4.80
C SER A 239 -3.97 -43.89 4.74
N GLY A 240 -3.65 -43.02 5.70
CA GLY A 240 -4.12 -41.64 5.82
C GLY A 240 -3.05 -40.63 5.43
N HIS A 241 -2.73 -39.69 6.34
CA HIS A 241 -1.61 -38.73 6.32
C HIS A 241 -1.62 -37.66 5.22
N SER A 242 -2.10 -38.00 4.02
CA SER A 242 -2.29 -37.05 2.92
C SER A 242 -3.52 -36.16 3.10
N HIS A 243 -4.51 -36.60 3.88
CA HIS A 243 -5.84 -35.99 3.99
C HIS A 243 -6.62 -35.90 2.66
N TYR A 244 -6.17 -36.57 1.59
CA TYR A 244 -6.78 -36.39 0.26
C TYR A 244 -8.13 -37.09 0.15
N VAL A 245 -9.07 -36.41 -0.54
CA VAL A 245 -10.49 -36.80 -0.62
C VAL A 245 -10.73 -38.17 -1.31
N LEU A 246 -11.80 -38.84 -0.90
CA LEU A 246 -12.21 -40.16 -1.42
C LEU A 246 -13.01 -40.09 -2.72
N ASP A 247 -13.51 -38.91 -3.07
CA ASP A 247 -14.23 -38.65 -4.32
C ASP A 247 -13.33 -38.94 -5.53
N ASP A 248 -12.02 -38.68 -5.39
CA ASP A 248 -11.03 -38.98 -6.41
C ASP A 248 -10.80 -40.50 -6.54
N PRO A 249 -10.99 -41.08 -7.74
CA PRO A 249 -10.80 -42.52 -7.95
C PRO A 249 -9.34 -42.97 -7.76
N GLY A 250 -8.36 -42.06 -7.86
CA GLY A 250 -6.95 -42.35 -7.58
C GLY A 250 -6.67 -42.75 -6.12
N SER A 251 -7.63 -42.54 -5.21
CA SER A 251 -7.56 -43.01 -3.82
C SER A 251 -7.64 -44.55 -3.69
N VAL A 252 -7.85 -45.29 -4.79
CA VAL A 252 -7.57 -46.73 -4.88
C VAL A 252 -6.67 -47.08 -6.08
N MET A 253 -5.74 -48.00 -5.84
CA MET A 253 -4.82 -48.51 -6.85
C MET A 253 -4.53 -49.98 -6.66
N GLN A 254 -4.29 -50.67 -7.76
CA GLN A 254 -3.73 -52.02 -7.80
C GLN A 254 -2.47 -52.04 -8.67
N LYS A 255 -1.37 -52.51 -8.07
CA LYS A 255 -0.07 -52.71 -8.74
C LYS A 255 0.38 -54.15 -8.56
N ASP A 256 1.13 -54.42 -7.49
CA ASP A 256 1.45 -55.77 -7.04
C ASP A 256 0.49 -56.31 -5.97
N PHE A 257 -0.23 -55.40 -5.33
CA PHE A 257 -1.26 -55.58 -4.30
C PHE A 257 -2.21 -54.36 -4.37
N THR A 258 -3.24 -54.30 -3.51
CA THR A 258 -4.19 -53.18 -3.47
C THR A 258 -3.75 -52.13 -2.43
N SER A 259 -3.73 -50.84 -2.78
CA SER A 259 -3.58 -49.73 -1.84
C SER A 259 -4.80 -48.80 -1.85
N VAL A 260 -5.16 -48.29 -0.67
CA VAL A 260 -6.37 -47.51 -0.43
C VAL A 260 -6.07 -46.33 0.50
N GLY A 261 -6.39 -45.11 0.04
CA GLY A 261 -6.37 -43.91 0.85
C GLY A 261 -7.64 -43.81 1.71
N THR A 262 -7.52 -43.35 2.95
CA THR A 262 -8.66 -43.25 3.88
C THR A 262 -9.31 -41.86 3.93
N SER A 263 -8.68 -40.83 3.34
CA SER A 263 -8.96 -39.42 3.63
C SER A 263 -8.86 -39.13 5.14
N ALA A 264 -9.45 -38.02 5.59
CA ALA A 264 -9.37 -37.52 6.95
C ALA A 264 -10.74 -37.29 7.60
N VAL A 265 -10.81 -37.54 8.91
CA VAL A 265 -11.93 -37.14 9.76
C VAL A 265 -11.87 -35.64 10.08
N ARG A 266 -10.69 -35.05 10.30
CA ARG A 266 -10.64 -33.65 10.72
C ARG A 266 -10.85 -32.68 9.56
N TYR A 267 -10.00 -32.69 8.54
CA TYR A 267 -10.03 -31.73 7.43
C TYR A 267 -9.38 -32.35 6.19
N PRO A 268 -9.90 -32.11 4.96
CA PRO A 268 -9.29 -32.62 3.75
C PRO A 268 -8.11 -31.75 3.26
N GLU A 269 -7.29 -32.31 2.37
CA GLU A 269 -6.36 -31.58 1.50
C GLU A 269 -6.46 -32.05 0.04
N LEU A 270 -5.76 -31.37 -0.86
CA LEU A 270 -5.65 -31.67 -2.30
C LEU A 270 -4.22 -31.44 -2.81
N GLU A 271 -3.94 -31.79 -4.07
CA GLU A 271 -2.63 -31.59 -4.68
C GLU A 271 -2.35 -30.10 -5.01
N PRO A 272 -1.09 -29.65 -4.89
CA PRO A 272 -0.71 -28.28 -5.19
C PRO A 272 -0.81 -27.96 -6.69
N GLY A 273 -0.79 -26.66 -7.01
CA GLY A 273 -0.69 -26.15 -8.38
C GLY A 273 -2.01 -25.74 -9.04
N LYS A 274 -3.14 -25.78 -8.33
CA LYS A 274 -4.42 -25.18 -8.75
C LYS A 274 -4.65 -23.84 -8.06
N ILE A 275 -5.35 -22.91 -8.72
CA ILE A 275 -5.51 -21.53 -8.26
C ILE A 275 -6.36 -21.39 -6.97
N GLN A 276 -7.21 -22.36 -6.64
CA GLN A 276 -7.94 -22.37 -5.36
C GLN A 276 -7.06 -22.71 -4.14
N GLY A 277 -5.83 -23.22 -4.33
CA GLY A 277 -4.99 -23.75 -3.25
C GLY A 277 -5.35 -25.19 -2.85
N ILE A 278 -4.74 -25.68 -1.77
CA ILE A 278 -4.77 -27.11 -1.37
C ILE A 278 -5.79 -27.48 -0.28
N HIS A 279 -6.51 -26.50 0.28
CA HIS A 279 -7.44 -26.73 1.39
C HIS A 279 -8.89 -26.47 0.95
N PRO A 280 -9.70 -27.52 0.77
CA PRO A 280 -11.16 -27.41 0.67
C PRO A 280 -11.80 -26.83 1.95
N THR A 281 -13.13 -26.80 1.98
CA THR A 281 -13.85 -26.46 3.21
C THR A 281 -13.50 -27.40 4.37
N ASP A 282 -13.27 -26.81 5.54
CA ASP A 282 -12.98 -27.50 6.81
C ASP A 282 -14.17 -28.33 7.34
N GLU A 283 -15.31 -28.37 6.63
CA GLU A 283 -16.49 -29.17 7.00
C GLU A 283 -16.44 -30.62 6.48
N ILE A 284 -15.85 -30.87 5.30
CA ILE A 284 -15.71 -32.21 4.71
C ILE A 284 -15.07 -33.17 5.71
N THR A 285 -15.65 -34.38 5.81
CA THR A 285 -15.33 -35.38 6.83
C THR A 285 -15.53 -36.75 6.21
N GLN A 286 -14.48 -37.51 5.97
CA GLN A 286 -14.56 -38.72 5.14
C GLN A 286 -13.94 -39.96 5.79
N GLY A 287 -14.26 -41.13 5.22
CA GLY A 287 -13.73 -42.42 5.64
C GLY A 287 -14.41 -43.59 4.91
N LEU A 288 -14.09 -44.81 5.33
CA LEU A 288 -14.48 -46.04 4.62
C LEU A 288 -15.31 -46.98 5.49
N VAL A 289 -16.12 -47.82 4.84
CA VAL A 289 -16.70 -49.04 5.40
C VAL A 289 -16.30 -50.19 4.50
N VAL A 290 -15.65 -51.21 5.07
CA VAL A 290 -15.19 -52.40 4.33
C VAL A 290 -16.11 -53.57 4.66
N GLU A 291 -16.60 -54.24 3.62
CA GLU A 291 -17.44 -55.43 3.69
C GLU A 291 -16.73 -56.59 2.99
N VAL A 292 -16.45 -57.67 3.71
CA VAL A 292 -15.73 -58.85 3.21
C VAL A 292 -16.74 -59.96 2.95
N LEU A 293 -16.67 -60.59 1.78
CA LEU A 293 -17.47 -61.75 1.36
C LEU A 293 -16.52 -62.94 1.09
N ASP A 294 -17.03 -64.04 0.52
CA ASP A 294 -16.21 -65.25 0.27
C ASP A 294 -15.12 -65.05 -0.80
N GLN A 295 -15.38 -64.22 -1.81
CA GLN A 295 -14.49 -64.01 -2.97
C GLN A 295 -14.33 -62.52 -3.33
N GLU A 296 -14.90 -61.60 -2.55
CA GLU A 296 -14.85 -60.16 -2.82
C GLU A 296 -14.70 -59.35 -1.53
N VAL A 297 -14.01 -58.21 -1.61
CA VAL A 297 -13.99 -57.17 -0.59
C VAL A 297 -14.56 -55.90 -1.21
N HIS A 298 -15.66 -55.40 -0.66
CA HIS A 298 -16.34 -54.19 -1.09
C HIS A 298 -15.91 -53.06 -0.14
N ILE A 299 -15.26 -52.03 -0.68
CA ILE A 299 -14.76 -50.87 0.06
C ILE A 299 -15.63 -49.67 -0.30
N LYS A 300 -16.51 -49.30 0.62
CA LYS A 300 -17.50 -48.23 0.46
C LYS A 300 -16.95 -46.92 0.98
N ARG A 301 -17.13 -45.82 0.24
CA ARG A 301 -16.62 -44.49 0.57
C ARG A 301 -17.71 -43.60 1.16
N ARG A 302 -17.46 -43.04 2.34
CA ARG A 302 -18.45 -42.28 3.10
C ARG A 302 -18.03 -40.83 3.25
N ASP A 303 -18.93 -39.92 2.88
CA ASP A 303 -18.89 -38.55 3.37
C ASP A 303 -19.85 -38.41 4.56
N PHE A 304 -19.27 -38.19 5.74
CA PHE A 304 -20.00 -38.04 6.98
C PHE A 304 -20.58 -36.63 7.15
N HIS A 305 -20.03 -35.61 6.48
CA HIS A 305 -20.59 -34.25 6.51
C HIS A 305 -21.88 -34.18 5.69
N ALA A 306 -21.86 -34.68 4.45
CA ALA A 306 -23.02 -34.83 3.58
C ALA A 306 -24.01 -35.91 4.07
N ASN A 307 -23.57 -36.77 5.00
CA ASN A 307 -24.30 -37.97 5.44
C ASN A 307 -24.66 -38.90 4.25
N ALA A 308 -23.79 -38.94 3.23
CA ALA A 308 -23.97 -39.61 1.94
C ALA A 308 -22.81 -40.57 1.61
N TRP A 309 -23.06 -41.55 0.74
CA TRP A 309 -21.98 -42.34 0.12
C TRP A 309 -21.44 -41.56 -1.08
N THR A 310 -20.12 -41.57 -1.31
CA THR A 310 -19.49 -40.87 -2.46
C THR A 310 -18.91 -41.87 -3.46
N GLY A 311 -19.39 -41.79 -4.71
CA GLY A 311 -19.06 -42.72 -5.79
C GLY A 311 -19.44 -44.19 -5.51
N ASP A 312 -19.09 -45.06 -6.47
CA ASP A 312 -19.34 -46.50 -6.36
C ASP A 312 -18.39 -47.21 -5.37
N ASP A 313 -18.81 -48.39 -4.90
CA ASP A 313 -17.98 -49.26 -4.06
C ASP A 313 -16.76 -49.79 -4.85
N TRP A 314 -15.58 -49.83 -4.22
CA TRP A 314 -14.41 -50.48 -4.81
C TRP A 314 -14.41 -51.97 -4.48
N VAL A 315 -14.44 -52.84 -5.51
CA VAL A 315 -14.63 -54.29 -5.36
C VAL A 315 -13.34 -55.05 -5.71
N ILE A 316 -12.65 -55.55 -4.68
CA ILE A 316 -11.40 -56.32 -4.81
C ILE A 316 -11.73 -57.81 -4.82
N LYS A 317 -11.30 -58.54 -5.87
CA LYS A 317 -11.65 -59.95 -6.09
C LYS A 317 -10.58 -60.92 -5.59
N TYR A 318 -11.03 -62.09 -5.16
CA TYR A 318 -10.21 -63.16 -4.59
C TYR A 318 -10.51 -64.52 -5.24
N PRO A 319 -9.50 -65.39 -5.48
CA PRO A 319 -8.08 -65.17 -5.20
C PRO A 319 -7.47 -64.03 -6.03
N ALA A 320 -6.56 -63.28 -5.42
CA ALA A 320 -6.06 -62.04 -6.01
C ALA A 320 -5.03 -62.33 -7.13
N VAL A 321 -5.44 -62.13 -8.39
CA VAL A 321 -4.60 -62.37 -9.58
C VAL A 321 -4.18 -61.05 -10.20
N LYS A 322 -2.87 -60.75 -10.26
CA LYS A 322 -2.34 -59.45 -10.75
C LYS A 322 -2.80 -59.08 -12.17
N SER A 323 -3.03 -60.06 -13.05
CA SER A 323 -3.52 -59.82 -14.42
C SER A 323 -5.02 -59.53 -14.51
N GLU A 324 -5.76 -59.66 -13.41
CA GLU A 324 -7.19 -59.37 -13.31
C GLU A 324 -7.48 -58.11 -12.47
N PHE A 325 -6.43 -57.41 -12.05
CA PHE A 325 -6.54 -56.14 -11.32
C PHE A 325 -7.23 -55.07 -12.17
N THR A 326 -8.28 -54.46 -11.61
CA THR A 326 -9.14 -53.47 -12.27
C THR A 326 -8.78 -52.03 -11.87
N TYR A 327 -8.18 -51.84 -10.69
CA TYR A 327 -7.82 -50.52 -10.19
C TYR A 327 -6.41 -50.09 -10.63
N THR A 328 -6.00 -50.38 -11.87
CA THR A 328 -4.68 -49.98 -12.39
C THR A 328 -4.56 -48.45 -12.58
N SER A 329 -3.34 -47.97 -12.84
CA SER A 329 -3.05 -46.56 -13.11
C SER A 329 -3.47 -46.09 -14.50
N ASP A 330 -3.76 -47.02 -15.42
CA ASP A 330 -4.16 -46.75 -16.81
C ASP A 330 -5.60 -47.19 -17.09
N ARG A 331 -6.39 -47.50 -16.06
CA ARG A 331 -7.74 -48.07 -16.19
C ARG A 331 -8.74 -47.16 -16.89
N ASP A 332 -8.51 -45.85 -16.85
CA ASP A 332 -9.34 -44.87 -17.55
C ASP A 332 -8.63 -44.22 -18.74
N LYS A 333 -9.34 -44.23 -19.87
CA LYS A 333 -8.92 -43.71 -21.19
C LYS A 333 -10.07 -43.00 -21.89
N VAL A 334 -11.23 -42.93 -21.23
CA VAL A 334 -12.34 -42.08 -21.67
C VAL A 334 -11.96 -40.64 -21.30
N LYS A 335 -12.47 -39.68 -22.06
CA LYS A 335 -12.14 -38.26 -21.85
C LYS A 335 -13.33 -37.55 -21.22
N PRO A 336 -13.08 -36.59 -20.33
CA PRO A 336 -14.14 -35.73 -19.82
C PRO A 336 -14.74 -34.94 -20.98
N SER A 337 -16.05 -34.72 -20.95
CA SER A 337 -16.79 -34.04 -22.01
C SER A 337 -17.79 -33.03 -21.46
N PHE A 338 -17.92 -31.90 -22.14
CA PHE A 338 -18.89 -30.88 -21.79
C PHE A 338 -20.28 -31.24 -22.36
N PRO A 339 -21.37 -31.08 -21.59
CA PRO A 339 -22.73 -31.19 -22.12
C PRO A 339 -22.96 -30.27 -23.32
N ALA A 340 -23.80 -30.66 -24.28
CA ALA A 340 -24.01 -29.89 -25.52
C ALA A 340 -24.59 -28.47 -25.32
N ALA A 341 -25.12 -28.16 -24.13
CA ALA A 341 -25.62 -26.84 -23.74
C ALA A 341 -24.63 -26.04 -22.85
N ALA A 342 -23.49 -26.64 -22.48
CA ALA A 342 -22.47 -26.02 -21.66
C ALA A 342 -21.74 -24.91 -22.42
N LYS A 343 -21.37 -23.84 -21.71
CA LYS A 343 -20.71 -22.66 -22.27
C LYS A 343 -19.69 -22.08 -21.30
N ALA A 344 -18.67 -21.44 -21.86
CA ALA A 344 -17.92 -20.40 -21.18
C ALA A 344 -18.55 -19.04 -21.50
N ALA A 345 -18.45 -18.09 -20.58
CA ALA A 345 -18.93 -16.72 -20.73
C ALA A 345 -17.98 -15.77 -20.00
N ILE A 346 -17.43 -14.81 -20.73
CA ILE A 346 -16.64 -13.72 -20.16
C ILE A 346 -17.60 -12.63 -19.67
N ASP A 347 -17.49 -12.23 -18.41
CA ASP A 347 -18.33 -11.17 -17.84
C ASP A 347 -17.94 -9.82 -18.47
N PRO A 348 -18.81 -9.15 -19.24
CA PRO A 348 -18.48 -7.89 -19.90
C PRO A 348 -18.14 -6.76 -18.93
N THR A 349 -18.64 -6.83 -17.68
CA THR A 349 -18.38 -5.82 -16.65
C THR A 349 -16.98 -5.96 -16.04
N SER A 350 -16.45 -7.19 -16.02
CA SER A 350 -15.11 -7.52 -15.53
C SER A 350 -13.97 -7.09 -16.46
N ILE A 351 -14.25 -6.83 -17.75
CA ILE A 351 -13.22 -6.54 -18.76
C ILE A 351 -12.49 -5.24 -18.38
N GLY A 352 -11.23 -5.37 -18.00
CA GLY A 352 -10.28 -4.28 -17.75
C GLY A 352 -9.35 -4.02 -18.93
N THR A 353 -8.33 -3.20 -18.71
CA THR A 353 -7.24 -2.95 -19.67
C THR A 353 -6.25 -4.10 -19.75
N ASN A 354 -6.20 -4.97 -18.73
CA ASN A 354 -5.25 -6.10 -18.66
C ASN A 354 -5.88 -7.39 -18.10
N LYS A 355 -7.21 -7.44 -17.95
CA LYS A 355 -7.89 -8.55 -17.26
C LYS A 355 -9.33 -8.74 -17.69
N MET A 356 -9.89 -9.90 -17.39
CA MET A 356 -11.29 -10.28 -17.59
C MET A 356 -11.62 -11.51 -16.75
N SER A 357 -12.86 -11.70 -16.32
CA SER A 357 -13.32 -12.90 -15.63
C SER A 357 -14.10 -13.80 -16.57
N VAL A 358 -13.83 -15.11 -16.51
CA VAL A 358 -14.59 -16.15 -17.22
C VAL A 358 -15.39 -16.98 -16.22
N THR A 359 -16.64 -17.26 -16.55
CA THR A 359 -17.50 -18.24 -15.87
C THR A 359 -17.84 -19.37 -16.84
N PHE A 360 -17.81 -20.62 -16.41
CA PHE A 360 -18.10 -21.77 -17.29
C PHE A 360 -18.86 -22.89 -16.59
N ASP A 361 -19.69 -23.59 -17.37
CA ASP A 361 -20.39 -24.82 -16.94
C ASP A 361 -19.42 -26.00 -16.80
N GLN A 362 -19.68 -26.87 -15.83
CA GLN A 362 -18.85 -28.05 -15.58
C GLN A 362 -18.96 -29.12 -16.69
N ALA A 363 -17.87 -29.84 -16.91
CA ALA A 363 -17.84 -31.07 -17.69
C ALA A 363 -18.36 -32.27 -16.88
N THR A 364 -18.61 -33.36 -17.60
CA THR A 364 -18.95 -34.67 -17.04
C THR A 364 -17.95 -35.73 -17.52
N ASP A 365 -17.74 -36.75 -16.70
CA ASP A 365 -16.80 -37.84 -16.95
C ASP A 365 -17.40 -39.16 -16.42
N ASN A 366 -16.90 -40.30 -16.88
CA ASN A 366 -17.33 -41.62 -16.43
C ASN A 366 -16.82 -41.99 -15.04
N LEU A 367 -15.69 -41.43 -14.59
CA LEU A 367 -15.20 -41.57 -13.22
C LEU A 367 -15.22 -40.24 -12.48
N PHE A 368 -14.43 -39.25 -12.90
CA PHE A 368 -14.22 -38.02 -12.13
C PHE A 368 -13.50 -36.91 -12.92
N VAL A 369 -14.16 -35.76 -13.10
CA VAL A 369 -13.48 -34.53 -13.53
C VAL A 369 -12.70 -33.97 -12.33
N ARG A 370 -11.36 -33.99 -12.37
CA ARG A 370 -10.52 -33.46 -11.27
C ARG A 370 -10.32 -31.95 -11.39
N SER A 371 -10.05 -31.47 -12.60
CA SER A 371 -9.60 -30.08 -12.80
C SER A 371 -9.89 -29.55 -14.20
N TYR A 372 -9.68 -28.24 -14.38
CA TYR A 372 -9.74 -27.56 -15.66
C TYR A 372 -8.42 -26.83 -15.92
N GLU A 373 -7.98 -26.81 -17.18
CA GLU A 373 -7.01 -25.83 -17.67
C GLU A 373 -7.76 -24.66 -18.30
N VAL A 374 -7.59 -23.46 -17.75
CA VAL A 374 -8.11 -22.21 -18.30
C VAL A 374 -6.96 -21.46 -18.95
N LYS A 375 -7.07 -21.16 -20.24
CA LYS A 375 -6.04 -20.50 -21.03
C LYS A 375 -6.62 -19.30 -21.77
N ALA A 376 -5.94 -18.15 -21.72
CA ALA A 376 -6.25 -17.02 -22.60
C ALA A 376 -5.22 -16.96 -23.74
N VAL A 377 -5.70 -17.15 -24.96
CA VAL A 377 -4.92 -17.13 -26.20
C VAL A 377 -5.16 -15.81 -26.91
N ASN A 378 -4.08 -15.11 -27.31
CA ASN A 378 -4.21 -13.94 -28.17
C ASN A 378 -4.81 -14.38 -29.52
N ALA A 379 -6.00 -13.86 -29.84
CA ALA A 379 -6.79 -14.33 -30.99
C ALA A 379 -6.13 -14.00 -32.35
N THR A 380 -5.19 -13.05 -32.39
CA THR A 380 -4.45 -12.67 -33.59
C THR A 380 -3.18 -13.50 -33.78
N THR A 381 -2.41 -13.75 -32.71
CA THR A 381 -1.10 -14.43 -32.81
C THR A 381 -1.15 -15.92 -32.53
N GLY A 382 -2.23 -16.42 -31.90
CA GLY A 382 -2.34 -17.80 -31.42
C GLY A 382 -1.46 -18.11 -30.20
N ALA A 383 -0.74 -17.14 -29.65
CA ALA A 383 0.10 -17.33 -28.47
C ALA A 383 -0.74 -17.36 -27.19
N ALA A 384 -0.49 -18.33 -26.31
CA ALA A 384 -1.03 -18.32 -24.95
C ALA A 384 -0.43 -17.16 -24.17
N ALA A 385 -1.26 -16.24 -23.70
CA ALA A 385 -0.85 -15.12 -22.84
C ALA A 385 -0.94 -15.48 -21.35
N GLN A 386 -1.93 -16.30 -20.98
CA GLN A 386 -2.11 -16.82 -19.62
C GLN A 386 -2.59 -18.26 -19.67
N SER A 387 -2.22 -19.05 -18.67
CA SER A 387 -2.70 -20.43 -18.50
C SER A 387 -2.60 -20.83 -17.03
N PHE A 388 -3.68 -21.37 -16.45
CA PHE A 388 -3.68 -21.88 -15.08
C PHE A 388 -4.57 -23.12 -14.95
N LEU A 389 -4.33 -23.89 -13.89
CA LEU A 389 -5.19 -25.02 -13.50
C LEU A 389 -6.13 -24.60 -12.37
N ALA A 390 -7.37 -25.08 -12.40
CA ALA A 390 -8.36 -24.91 -11.36
C ALA A 390 -8.98 -26.26 -10.98
N PHE A 391 -9.33 -26.47 -9.71
CA PHE A 391 -10.09 -27.64 -9.28
C PHE A 391 -11.51 -27.60 -9.81
N ALA A 392 -12.05 -28.78 -10.11
CA ALA A 392 -13.46 -28.94 -10.47
C ALA A 392 -14.42 -28.88 -9.27
N GLN A 393 -13.90 -28.96 -8.04
CA GLN A 393 -14.69 -28.84 -6.80
C GLN A 393 -15.82 -29.88 -6.69
N MET A 394 -15.64 -31.05 -7.29
CA MET A 394 -16.61 -32.16 -7.25
C MET A 394 -16.75 -32.81 -5.85
N TYR A 395 -15.90 -32.41 -4.90
CA TYR A 395 -15.94 -32.77 -3.48
C TYR A 395 -16.79 -31.81 -2.62
N ASP A 396 -17.24 -30.68 -3.17
CA ASP A 396 -18.18 -29.80 -2.47
C ASP A 396 -19.60 -30.38 -2.59
N ASP A 397 -20.44 -30.21 -1.57
CA ASP A 397 -21.83 -30.68 -1.57
C ASP A 397 -22.84 -29.52 -1.38
N PRO A 398 -23.68 -29.20 -2.38
CA PRO A 398 -23.65 -29.72 -3.74
C PRO A 398 -22.47 -29.17 -4.54
N ALA A 399 -21.91 -29.97 -5.45
CA ALA A 399 -20.85 -29.53 -6.33
C ALA A 399 -21.33 -28.34 -7.19
N PRO A 400 -20.50 -27.31 -7.41
CA PRO A 400 -20.93 -26.10 -8.10
C PRO A 400 -21.28 -26.41 -9.56
N SER A 401 -22.40 -25.90 -10.08
CA SER A 401 -22.77 -26.08 -11.49
C SER A 401 -21.89 -25.30 -12.47
N GLN A 402 -21.29 -24.20 -11.98
CA GLN A 402 -20.39 -23.34 -12.73
C GLN A 402 -19.20 -22.91 -11.86
N LEU A 403 -18.04 -22.69 -12.49
CA LEU A 403 -16.86 -22.10 -11.88
C LEU A 403 -16.56 -20.73 -12.50
N SER A 404 -15.97 -19.81 -11.73
CA SER A 404 -15.66 -18.45 -12.19
C SER A 404 -14.30 -17.97 -11.70
N PHE A 405 -13.47 -17.45 -12.62
CA PHE A 405 -12.09 -17.03 -12.32
C PHE A 405 -11.68 -15.76 -13.09
N GLU A 406 -10.93 -14.87 -12.43
CA GLU A 406 -10.28 -13.71 -13.08
C GLU A 406 -9.00 -14.16 -13.80
N ILE A 407 -8.86 -13.73 -15.06
CA ILE A 407 -7.64 -13.87 -15.87
C ILE A 407 -6.97 -12.50 -15.93
N SER A 408 -5.77 -12.37 -15.38
CA SER A 408 -5.02 -11.11 -15.30
C SER A 408 -3.76 -11.08 -16.19
N GLY A 409 -3.04 -9.96 -16.25
CA GLY A 409 -1.76 -9.88 -16.98
C GLY A 409 -1.90 -10.01 -18.50
N LEU A 410 -3.05 -9.63 -19.05
CA LEU A 410 -3.33 -9.54 -20.49
C LEU A 410 -2.85 -8.21 -21.06
N GLN A 411 -2.62 -8.15 -22.37
CA GLN A 411 -2.31 -6.88 -23.05
C GLN A 411 -3.57 -6.06 -23.30
N PRO A 412 -3.51 -4.71 -23.27
CA PRO A 412 -4.63 -3.84 -23.60
C PRO A 412 -5.02 -3.87 -25.08
N ALA A 413 -6.24 -3.42 -25.38
CA ALA A 413 -6.79 -3.33 -26.74
C ALA A 413 -6.66 -4.64 -27.56
N THR A 414 -6.53 -5.78 -26.88
CA THR A 414 -6.13 -7.05 -27.49
C THR A 414 -7.28 -8.03 -27.37
N LYS A 415 -7.63 -8.67 -28.49
CA LYS A 415 -8.65 -9.72 -28.52
C LYS A 415 -8.06 -11.03 -28.01
N TYR A 416 -8.71 -11.64 -27.04
CA TYR A 416 -8.40 -12.94 -26.49
C TYR A 416 -9.52 -13.93 -26.74
N ARG A 417 -9.14 -15.18 -27.02
CA ARG A 417 -10.00 -16.35 -26.87
C ARG A 417 -9.64 -17.03 -25.56
N VAL A 418 -10.61 -17.18 -24.68
CA VAL A 418 -10.47 -18.03 -23.50
C VAL A 418 -10.85 -19.45 -23.89
N GLU A 419 -10.04 -20.42 -23.46
CA GLU A 419 -10.22 -21.85 -23.70
C GLU A 419 -10.25 -22.56 -22.34
N VAL A 420 -11.29 -23.36 -22.10
CA VAL A 420 -11.46 -24.15 -20.87
C VAL A 420 -11.47 -25.63 -21.24
N THR A 421 -10.40 -26.34 -20.86
CA THR A 421 -10.22 -27.78 -21.11
C THR A 421 -10.47 -28.56 -19.83
N ALA A 422 -11.38 -29.53 -19.83
CA ALA A 422 -11.59 -30.41 -18.68
C ALA A 422 -10.50 -31.49 -18.61
N ILE A 423 -10.12 -31.87 -17.39
CA ILE A 423 -9.08 -32.87 -17.09
C ILE A 423 -9.61 -33.81 -16.00
N ASP A 424 -9.61 -35.11 -16.28
CA ASP A 424 -10.06 -36.15 -15.35
C ASP A 424 -8.99 -36.50 -14.28
N ALA A 425 -9.30 -37.50 -13.45
CA ALA A 425 -8.37 -38.05 -12.46
C ALA A 425 -7.16 -38.80 -13.06
N PHE A 426 -7.22 -39.19 -14.34
CA PHE A 426 -6.19 -39.97 -15.05
C PHE A 426 -5.40 -39.14 -16.08
N SER A 427 -5.59 -37.81 -16.07
CA SER A 427 -5.00 -36.83 -16.99
C SER A 427 -5.49 -36.89 -18.45
N ASN A 428 -6.59 -37.59 -18.73
CA ASN A 428 -7.30 -37.47 -19.99
C ASN A 428 -7.91 -36.05 -20.09
N ARG A 429 -7.84 -35.47 -21.29
CA ARG A 429 -8.30 -34.10 -21.56
C ARG A 429 -9.48 -34.11 -22.54
N SER A 430 -10.44 -33.21 -22.33
CA SER A 430 -11.58 -33.02 -23.23
C SER A 430 -11.12 -32.65 -24.65
N ASP A 431 -11.64 -33.34 -25.67
CA ASP A 431 -11.26 -33.10 -27.08
C ASP A 431 -11.68 -31.73 -27.61
N VAL A 432 -12.76 -31.16 -27.06
CA VAL A 432 -13.27 -29.82 -27.41
C VAL A 432 -13.34 -28.99 -26.14
N PRO A 433 -12.56 -27.89 -26.01
CA PRO A 433 -12.69 -26.97 -24.90
C PRO A 433 -13.93 -26.09 -25.06
N LEU A 434 -14.48 -25.60 -23.95
CA LEU A 434 -15.41 -24.46 -24.01
C LEU A 434 -14.61 -23.19 -24.35
N THR A 435 -15.18 -22.32 -25.17
CA THR A 435 -14.51 -21.08 -25.59
C THR A 435 -15.43 -19.87 -25.58
N ASP A 436 -14.88 -18.72 -25.23
CA ASP A 436 -15.50 -17.41 -25.44
C ASP A 436 -14.42 -16.38 -25.82
N GLU A 437 -14.79 -15.25 -26.44
CA GLU A 437 -13.86 -14.23 -26.91
C GLU A 437 -14.22 -12.81 -26.46
N ALA A 438 -13.23 -12.09 -25.92
CA ALA A 438 -13.38 -10.69 -25.53
C ALA A 438 -12.15 -9.86 -25.90
N THR A 439 -12.34 -8.55 -26.03
CA THR A 439 -11.24 -7.59 -26.25
C THR A 439 -11.02 -6.79 -24.98
N THR A 440 -9.80 -6.78 -24.45
CA THR A 440 -9.43 -5.93 -23.31
C THR A 440 -9.61 -4.45 -23.67
N LYS A 441 -9.93 -3.61 -22.67
CA LYS A 441 -10.10 -2.18 -22.88
C LYS A 441 -8.79 -1.54 -23.37
N VAL A 442 -8.92 -0.48 -24.17
CA VAL A 442 -7.81 0.43 -24.47
C VAL A 442 -7.30 1.07 -23.17
N ARG A 443 -5.99 1.29 -23.06
CA ARG A 443 -5.45 2.19 -22.03
C ARG A 443 -5.95 3.63 -22.29
N PRO A 444 -6.04 4.48 -21.26
CA PRO A 444 -6.15 5.93 -21.45
C PRO A 444 -5.05 6.44 -22.39
N PRO A 445 -5.28 7.54 -23.14
CA PRO A 445 -4.28 8.08 -24.04
C PRO A 445 -2.99 8.46 -23.30
N ALA A 446 -1.84 8.21 -23.93
CA ALA A 446 -0.50 8.55 -23.45
C ALA A 446 -0.23 10.06 -23.27
N THR A 447 -1.26 10.91 -23.38
CA THR A 447 -1.18 12.37 -23.31
C THR A 447 -1.68 12.94 -21.98
N GLU A 448 -2.39 12.14 -21.16
CA GLU A 448 -2.95 12.62 -19.89
C GLU A 448 -1.97 12.41 -18.73
N ARG A 449 -1.53 13.52 -18.14
CA ARG A 449 -0.63 13.54 -16.96
C ARG A 449 -1.35 12.92 -15.76
N PRO A 450 -0.76 11.91 -15.09
CA PRO A 450 -1.40 11.26 -13.95
C PRO A 450 -1.41 12.20 -12.74
N VAL A 451 -2.59 12.46 -12.18
CA VAL A 451 -2.76 13.26 -10.96
C VAL A 451 -2.85 12.33 -9.75
N ALA A 452 -2.00 12.54 -8.74
CA ALA A 452 -2.06 11.76 -7.52
C ALA A 452 -3.23 12.21 -6.65
N ASP A 453 -4.16 11.29 -6.42
CA ASP A 453 -5.44 11.56 -5.77
C ASP A 453 -5.43 11.31 -4.25
N VAL A 454 -4.40 10.60 -3.74
CA VAL A 454 -4.30 10.20 -2.33
C VAL A 454 -3.17 10.92 -1.60
N ILE A 455 -1.97 11.02 -2.18
CA ILE A 455 -0.83 11.78 -1.62
C ILE A 455 -0.05 12.41 -2.78
N ASP A 456 0.24 13.71 -2.73
CA ASP A 456 1.13 14.47 -3.62
C ASP A 456 1.98 15.43 -2.78
N ILE A 457 3.12 14.94 -2.27
CA ILE A 457 4.08 15.76 -1.51
C ILE A 457 5.35 15.90 -2.34
N ASP A 458 5.66 17.14 -2.73
CA ASP A 458 6.79 17.49 -3.62
C ASP A 458 7.81 18.45 -2.99
N PHE A 459 7.57 18.88 -1.75
CA PHE A 459 8.36 19.84 -0.98
C PHE A 459 8.63 21.20 -1.64
N LEU A 460 8.12 21.50 -2.85
CA LEU A 460 8.58 22.61 -3.71
C LEU A 460 8.52 24.00 -3.06
N ASP A 461 7.52 24.23 -2.21
CA ASP A 461 7.30 25.49 -1.48
C ASP A 461 8.00 25.55 -0.10
N GLY A 462 8.85 24.56 0.21
CA GLY A 462 9.51 24.43 1.51
C GLY A 462 8.62 23.83 2.60
N THR A 463 7.45 23.29 2.26
CA THR A 463 6.52 22.63 3.20
C THR A 463 6.30 21.15 2.86
N ALA A 464 5.86 20.35 3.82
CA ALA A 464 5.48 18.95 3.59
C ALA A 464 3.96 18.79 3.32
N ASN A 465 3.38 19.79 2.67
CA ASN A 465 1.94 19.84 2.40
C ASN A 465 1.52 18.88 1.30
N ASP A 466 0.40 18.19 1.52
CA ASP A 466 -0.22 17.37 0.47
C ASP A 466 -1.03 18.25 -0.49
N ARG A 467 -0.67 18.17 -1.77
CA ARG A 467 -1.29 18.88 -2.88
C ARG A 467 -2.42 18.06 -3.55
N SER A 468 -2.60 16.80 -3.15
CA SER A 468 -3.70 15.96 -3.60
C SER A 468 -5.07 16.49 -3.14
N PRO A 469 -6.18 16.07 -3.77
CA PRO A 469 -7.54 16.32 -3.27
C PRO A 469 -7.78 15.79 -1.85
N ALA A 470 -7.02 14.78 -1.40
CA ALA A 470 -7.21 14.12 -0.10
C ALA A 470 -6.57 14.84 1.10
N ARG A 471 -5.59 15.74 0.86
CA ARG A 471 -4.96 16.59 1.90
C ARG A 471 -4.38 15.82 3.10
N ASN A 472 -3.72 14.70 2.82
CA ASN A 472 -2.95 13.90 3.75
C ASN A 472 -1.58 14.56 4.06
N HIS A 473 -1.59 15.75 4.66
CA HIS A 473 -0.38 16.52 4.97
C HIS A 473 0.62 15.73 5.84
N ALA A 474 1.92 15.87 5.58
CA ALA A 474 2.96 15.28 6.41
C ALA A 474 3.48 16.26 7.48
N THR A 475 3.99 15.72 8.59
CA THR A 475 4.65 16.48 9.68
C THR A 475 5.98 15.83 10.03
N SER A 476 7.05 16.61 10.19
CA SER A 476 8.37 16.09 10.58
C SER A 476 8.38 15.60 12.03
N THR A 477 8.98 14.45 12.28
CA THR A 477 9.23 13.87 13.60
C THR A 477 10.71 13.98 13.96
N GLY A 478 11.02 14.30 15.21
CA GLY A 478 12.40 14.42 15.67
C GLY A 478 13.17 15.64 15.10
N SER A 479 14.48 15.55 15.15
CA SER A 479 15.41 16.67 14.96
C SER A 479 16.20 16.63 13.64
N SER A 480 16.41 15.48 13.00
CA SER A 480 17.07 15.40 11.68
C SER A 480 16.12 15.47 10.50
N ALA A 481 14.85 15.07 10.64
CA ALA A 481 13.83 15.20 9.61
C ALA A 481 13.57 16.68 9.32
N LYS A 482 14.17 17.20 8.25
CA LYS A 482 14.14 18.62 7.91
C LYS A 482 13.87 18.84 6.44
N ILE A 483 13.11 19.89 6.15
CA ILE A 483 12.97 20.39 4.80
C ILE A 483 14.15 21.31 4.53
N VAL A 484 14.95 20.98 3.51
CA VAL A 484 16.20 21.69 3.17
C VAL A 484 16.34 21.84 1.67
N TYR A 485 16.94 22.93 1.20
CA TYR A 485 17.25 23.08 -0.21
C TYR A 485 18.37 22.12 -0.63
N SER A 486 18.18 21.42 -1.75
CA SER A 486 19.16 20.48 -2.30
C SER A 486 19.55 20.89 -3.73
N PRO A 487 20.78 21.39 -3.97
CA PRO A 487 21.24 21.78 -5.31
C PRO A 487 21.28 20.64 -6.33
N GLU A 488 21.31 19.38 -5.87
CA GLU A 488 21.28 18.21 -6.76
C GLU A 488 19.87 17.97 -7.33
N PHE A 489 18.82 18.22 -6.54
CA PHE A 489 17.42 18.15 -6.96
C PHE A 489 16.87 19.50 -7.45
N ARG A 490 17.57 20.60 -7.17
CA ARG A 490 17.19 21.99 -7.45
C ARG A 490 15.88 22.44 -6.81
N GLN A 491 15.49 21.79 -5.72
CA GLN A 491 14.29 22.06 -4.95
C GLN A 491 14.54 21.75 -3.47
N PHE A 492 13.59 22.12 -2.63
CA PHE A 492 13.55 21.61 -1.25
C PHE A 492 13.28 20.10 -1.25
N VAL A 493 13.82 19.41 -0.26
CA VAL A 493 13.66 17.96 -0.05
C VAL A 493 13.42 17.67 1.43
N GLY A 494 12.68 16.60 1.73
CA GLY A 494 12.67 15.98 3.04
C GLY A 494 13.96 15.19 3.25
N ARG A 495 14.85 15.72 4.11
CA ARG A 495 16.12 15.08 4.47
C ARG A 495 16.02 14.37 5.81
N MET A 496 16.55 13.15 5.86
CA MET A 496 16.72 12.34 7.07
C MET A 496 18.18 11.86 7.15
N ASN A 497 18.73 11.72 8.37
CA ASN A 497 20.13 11.29 8.58
C ASN A 497 20.26 9.82 9.03
N GLY A 498 19.17 9.06 8.95
CA GLY A 498 19.12 7.67 9.36
C GLY A 498 19.03 7.40 10.87
N THR A 499 18.70 8.39 11.69
CA THR A 499 18.45 8.22 13.14
C THR A 499 17.02 7.75 13.40
N THR A 500 16.84 6.75 14.26
CA THR A 500 15.53 6.19 14.65
C THR A 500 14.55 7.28 15.11
N ASN A 501 13.28 7.16 14.69
CA ASN A 501 12.18 8.11 14.98
C ASN A 501 12.23 9.48 14.28
N GLU A 502 13.10 9.67 13.28
CA GLU A 502 13.21 10.97 12.60
C GLU A 502 12.82 10.85 11.11
N TYR A 503 11.56 11.15 10.79
CA TYR A 503 10.94 10.95 9.46
C TYR A 503 9.82 11.98 9.22
N PHE A 504 9.08 11.91 8.11
CA PHE A 504 7.86 12.70 7.91
C PHE A 504 6.63 11.79 8.03
N ALA A 505 5.82 12.00 9.06
CA ALA A 505 4.62 11.23 9.36
C ALA A 505 3.41 11.78 8.60
N ILE A 506 2.64 10.90 7.95
CA ILE A 506 1.39 11.19 7.25
C ILE A 506 0.25 10.45 7.98
N PRO A 507 -0.72 11.14 8.61
CA PRO A 507 -1.76 10.51 9.41
C PRO A 507 -2.57 9.45 8.66
N THR A 508 -3.11 8.46 9.40
CA THR A 508 -4.10 7.52 8.86
C THR A 508 -5.34 8.26 8.36
N SER A 509 -5.82 7.93 7.17
CA SER A 509 -7.02 8.52 6.58
C SER A 509 -7.85 7.52 5.78
N SER A 510 -9.12 7.87 5.56
CA SER A 510 -10.05 7.06 4.77
C SER A 510 -9.64 6.93 3.30
N SER A 511 -8.97 7.94 2.74
CA SER A 511 -8.45 7.92 1.36
C SER A 511 -7.32 6.92 1.20
N ILE A 512 -6.34 6.89 2.11
CA ILE A 512 -5.28 5.87 2.13
C ILE A 512 -5.89 4.47 2.34
N LYS A 513 -6.85 4.35 3.26
CA LYS A 513 -7.54 3.07 3.56
C LYS A 513 -8.37 2.53 2.40
N ALA A 514 -8.84 3.38 1.48
CA ALA A 514 -9.60 2.94 0.30
C ALA A 514 -8.71 2.29 -0.78
N VAL A 515 -7.41 2.60 -0.79
CA VAL A 515 -6.42 2.03 -1.73
C VAL A 515 -6.24 0.54 -1.47
N THR A 516 -6.96 -0.29 -2.22
CA THR A 516 -7.14 -1.74 -1.94
C THR A 516 -7.07 -2.63 -3.18
N LYS A 517 -7.66 -2.22 -4.31
CA LYS A 517 -7.78 -3.05 -5.53
C LYS A 517 -6.79 -2.68 -6.64
N ALA A 518 -6.29 -1.46 -6.63
CA ALA A 518 -5.28 -0.94 -7.53
C ALA A 518 -4.52 0.18 -6.80
N PHE A 519 -3.30 0.50 -7.24
CA PHE A 519 -2.54 1.64 -6.75
C PHE A 519 -1.40 2.02 -7.70
N THR A 520 -0.86 3.22 -7.50
CA THR A 520 0.52 3.54 -7.88
C THR A 520 1.21 4.19 -6.69
N ILE A 521 2.45 3.81 -6.41
CA ILE A 521 3.34 4.51 -5.48
C ILE A 521 4.55 5.04 -6.25
N GLU A 522 4.85 6.32 -6.08
CA GLU A 522 5.96 7.03 -6.70
C GLU A 522 6.84 7.68 -5.63
N SER A 523 8.15 7.63 -5.81
CA SER A 523 9.06 8.53 -5.10
C SER A 523 10.27 8.90 -5.96
N MET A 524 10.79 10.12 -5.73
CA MET A 524 12.12 10.51 -6.21
C MET A 524 13.01 10.84 -5.01
N PHE A 525 14.15 10.16 -4.93
CA PHE A 525 14.97 10.11 -3.72
C PHE A 525 16.45 9.84 -4.01
N LYS A 526 17.29 10.07 -2.99
CA LYS A 526 18.71 9.77 -2.97
C LYS A 526 19.07 9.03 -1.69
N LEU A 527 19.79 7.92 -1.81
CA LEU A 527 20.35 7.19 -0.66
C LEU A 527 21.80 7.66 -0.43
N ASN A 528 22.13 8.14 0.78
CA ASN A 528 23.51 8.50 1.13
C ASN A 528 24.36 7.26 1.43
N THR A 529 23.75 6.25 2.06
CA THR A 529 24.39 4.96 2.38
C THR A 529 23.53 3.79 1.90
N ILE A 530 24.16 2.62 1.71
CA ILE A 530 23.47 1.35 1.45
C ILE A 530 23.28 0.62 2.78
N ARG A 531 22.02 0.40 3.15
CA ARG A 531 21.58 -0.25 4.39
C ARG A 531 20.10 -0.64 4.28
N THR A 532 19.58 -1.35 5.28
CA THR A 532 18.12 -1.52 5.41
C THR A 532 17.49 -0.18 5.79
N GLN A 533 16.66 0.37 4.90
CA GLN A 533 15.99 1.66 5.10
C GLN A 533 14.81 1.89 4.16
N ASP A 534 13.82 2.63 4.62
CA ASP A 534 12.57 2.92 3.93
C ASP A 534 12.51 4.33 3.37
N VAL A 535 11.98 4.45 2.15
CA VAL A 535 11.82 5.74 1.46
C VAL A 535 10.42 6.30 1.64
N PHE A 536 9.39 5.48 1.45
CA PHE A 536 7.99 5.89 1.49
C PHE A 536 7.10 4.66 1.66
N GLY A 537 6.35 4.54 2.78
CA GLY A 537 5.57 3.33 3.06
C GLY A 537 4.76 3.30 4.37
N ASN A 538 4.04 2.19 4.60
CA ASN A 538 3.29 1.84 5.82
C ASN A 538 3.29 0.33 6.14
N THR A 539 4.45 -0.31 6.25
CA THR A 539 4.65 -1.76 6.13
C THR A 539 4.67 -2.56 7.45
N GLN A 540 3.53 -2.72 8.12
CA GLN A 540 3.40 -3.57 9.33
C GLN A 540 2.29 -4.61 9.20
N SER A 541 2.65 -5.85 8.83
CA SER A 541 1.72 -6.96 8.52
C SER A 541 0.61 -6.58 7.53
N GLY A 542 0.92 -5.67 6.61
CA GLY A 542 -0.03 -4.97 5.77
C GLY A 542 0.67 -3.82 5.03
N GLY A 543 -0.04 -3.21 4.09
CA GLY A 543 0.34 -1.93 3.50
C GLY A 543 1.27 -2.10 2.31
N LEU A 544 1.86 -0.98 1.90
CA LEU A 544 2.84 -0.93 0.83
C LEU A 544 3.98 0.04 1.16
N GLY A 545 5.15 -0.17 0.54
CA GLY A 545 6.28 0.74 0.70
C GLY A 545 7.47 0.41 -0.19
N PHE A 546 8.43 1.34 -0.22
CA PHE A 546 9.75 1.15 -0.83
C PHE A 546 10.82 0.99 0.26
N GLU A 547 11.29 -0.25 0.45
CA GLU A 547 12.33 -0.64 1.41
C GLU A 547 13.60 -1.08 0.67
N SER A 548 14.74 -0.49 1.01
CA SER A 548 16.06 -1.00 0.63
C SER A 548 16.46 -2.14 1.55
N THR A 549 17.04 -3.21 1.02
CA THR A 549 17.76 -4.21 1.81
C THR A 549 19.14 -3.70 2.24
N SER A 550 19.80 -4.40 3.17
CA SER A 550 21.19 -4.17 3.57
C SER A 550 22.22 -4.29 2.42
N THR A 551 21.84 -4.87 1.27
CA THR A 551 22.67 -4.96 0.07
C THR A 551 22.36 -3.88 -0.97
N GLY A 552 21.39 -2.99 -0.71
CA GLY A 552 21.01 -1.90 -1.62
C GLY A 552 20.04 -2.30 -2.72
N LYS A 553 19.43 -3.48 -2.61
CA LYS A 553 18.30 -3.84 -3.46
C LYS A 553 17.07 -3.13 -2.92
N MET A 554 16.55 -2.16 -3.67
CA MET A 554 15.31 -1.45 -3.35
C MET A 554 14.14 -2.29 -3.84
N GLU A 555 13.26 -2.69 -2.91
CA GLU A 555 12.08 -3.50 -3.19
C GLU A 555 10.80 -2.70 -2.95
N LEU A 556 9.83 -2.79 -3.86
CA LEU A 556 8.44 -2.62 -3.47
C LEU A 556 8.07 -3.76 -2.52
N TRP A 557 7.41 -3.43 -1.42
CA TRP A 557 6.62 -4.36 -0.64
C TRP A 557 5.14 -4.00 -0.80
N ALA A 558 4.27 -4.99 -1.06
CA ALA A 558 2.83 -4.79 -1.12
C ALA A 558 2.08 -6.02 -0.56
N HIS A 559 1.29 -5.85 0.49
CA HIS A 559 0.63 -6.96 1.21
C HIS A 559 -0.68 -7.39 0.55
N ILE A 560 -0.60 -8.30 -0.44
CA ILE A 560 -1.74 -8.72 -1.27
C ILE A 560 -2.07 -10.19 -1.01
N ASN A 561 -3.35 -10.49 -0.74
CA ASN A 561 -3.83 -11.84 -0.40
C ASN A 561 -2.99 -12.53 0.69
N GLY A 562 -2.91 -11.89 1.86
CA GLY A 562 -2.31 -12.49 3.07
C GLY A 562 -0.78 -12.57 3.11
N GLY A 563 -0.06 -11.93 2.17
CA GLY A 563 1.39 -11.83 2.26
C GLY A 563 2.01 -10.81 1.32
N TYR A 564 3.21 -10.33 1.67
CA TYR A 564 3.95 -9.37 0.85
C TYR A 564 4.39 -9.96 -0.49
N LYS A 565 4.08 -9.25 -1.57
CA LYS A 565 4.67 -9.44 -2.90
C LYS A 565 5.76 -8.41 -3.08
N ARG A 566 6.85 -8.80 -3.76
CA ARG A 566 8.00 -7.92 -3.96
C ARG A 566 8.51 -7.95 -5.39
N VAL A 567 8.90 -6.78 -5.85
CA VAL A 567 9.66 -6.52 -7.08
C VAL A 567 10.75 -5.53 -6.68
N GLY A 568 11.95 -5.62 -7.23
CA GLY A 568 13.04 -4.74 -6.79
C GLY A 568 14.22 -4.65 -7.73
N ALA A 569 14.97 -3.55 -7.61
CA ALA A 569 16.14 -3.22 -8.42
C ALA A 569 17.35 -2.90 -7.54
N GLN A 570 18.55 -3.19 -8.04
CA GLN A 570 19.80 -2.89 -7.33
C GLN A 570 20.18 -1.42 -7.49
N LEU A 571 20.26 -0.69 -6.37
CA LEU A 571 20.65 0.72 -6.33
C LEU A 571 22.09 0.88 -5.84
N GLN A 572 22.59 2.12 -5.94
CA GLN A 572 23.91 2.56 -5.46
C GLN A 572 23.75 3.83 -4.63
N ALA A 573 24.54 3.96 -3.57
CA ALA A 573 24.60 5.19 -2.78
C ALA A 573 25.10 6.38 -3.61
N GLY A 574 24.69 7.59 -3.21
CA GLY A 574 25.07 8.85 -3.83
C GLY A 574 24.32 9.21 -5.11
N LYS A 575 23.42 8.36 -5.61
CA LYS A 575 22.64 8.60 -6.84
C LYS A 575 21.19 8.96 -6.55
N ILE A 576 20.64 9.84 -7.38
CA ILE A 576 19.21 10.15 -7.42
C ILE A 576 18.51 9.10 -8.28
N TYR A 577 17.37 8.61 -7.79
CA TYR A 577 16.50 7.67 -8.47
C TYR A 577 15.07 8.16 -8.45
N HIS A 578 14.36 7.96 -9.55
CA HIS A 578 12.90 8.00 -9.62
C HIS A 578 12.38 6.58 -9.68
N LEU A 579 11.41 6.25 -8.83
CA LEU A 579 10.91 4.91 -8.66
C LEU A 579 9.38 4.95 -8.64
N VAL A 580 8.77 4.13 -9.50
CA VAL A 580 7.32 3.99 -9.58
C VAL A 580 6.96 2.52 -9.55
N ALA A 581 5.94 2.16 -8.78
CA ALA A 581 5.35 0.83 -8.81
C ALA A 581 3.83 0.94 -8.94
N ALA A 582 3.26 0.27 -9.94
CA ALA A 582 1.84 0.27 -10.24
C ALA A 582 1.25 -1.14 -10.09
N TYR A 583 0.05 -1.22 -9.50
CA TYR A 583 -0.74 -2.44 -9.33
C TYR A 583 -2.15 -2.22 -9.89
N ASP A 584 -2.55 -3.02 -10.87
CA ASP A 584 -3.85 -2.90 -11.58
C ASP A 584 -4.92 -3.91 -11.10
N GLY A 585 -4.64 -4.60 -10.00
CA GLY A 585 -5.47 -5.69 -9.49
C GLY A 585 -5.12 -7.06 -10.09
N GLY A 586 -4.18 -7.12 -11.03
CA GLY A 586 -3.80 -8.34 -11.73
C GLY A 586 -2.29 -8.53 -11.96
N GLN A 587 -1.52 -7.44 -11.97
CA GLN A 587 -0.07 -7.40 -12.09
C GLN A 587 0.49 -6.23 -11.28
N ILE A 588 1.65 -6.44 -10.63
CA ILE A 588 2.53 -5.36 -10.17
C ILE A 588 3.61 -5.16 -11.23
N VAL A 589 3.87 -3.91 -11.63
CA VAL A 589 5.03 -3.52 -12.45
C VAL A 589 5.82 -2.42 -11.74
N MET A 590 7.15 -2.53 -11.75
CA MET A 590 8.07 -1.58 -11.16
C MET A 590 8.95 -0.93 -12.23
N TYR A 591 9.15 0.38 -12.09
CA TYR A 591 9.92 1.21 -13.00
C TYR A 591 10.99 1.98 -12.22
N LEU A 592 12.20 2.05 -12.77
CA LEU A 592 13.32 2.84 -12.27
C LEU A 592 13.73 3.81 -13.38
N ASN A 593 13.67 5.12 -13.10
CA ASN A 593 14.01 6.18 -14.05
C ASN A 593 13.26 6.03 -15.39
N GLY A 594 11.93 5.88 -15.35
CA GLY A 594 11.08 5.61 -16.52
C GLY A 594 11.08 4.17 -17.04
N VAL A 595 12.13 3.37 -16.77
CA VAL A 595 12.33 2.05 -17.39
C VAL A 595 11.77 0.93 -16.52
N ASN A 596 10.98 0.01 -17.11
CA ASN A 596 10.49 -1.20 -16.43
C ASN A 596 11.66 -2.09 -15.98
N VAL A 597 11.76 -2.37 -14.68
CA VAL A 597 12.82 -3.18 -14.05
C VAL A 597 12.32 -4.52 -13.51
N GLY A 598 11.02 -4.78 -13.58
CA GLY A 598 10.44 -6.05 -13.13
C GLY A 598 8.92 -6.02 -13.02
N SER A 599 8.31 -7.19 -13.06
CA SER A 599 6.88 -7.35 -12.79
C SER A 599 6.57 -8.71 -12.19
N ILE A 600 5.41 -8.83 -11.53
CA ILE A 600 4.88 -10.08 -11.01
C ILE A 600 3.36 -10.11 -11.23
N ALA A 601 2.85 -11.23 -11.76
CA ALA A 601 1.41 -11.48 -11.83
C ALA A 601 0.89 -11.79 -10.41
N VAL A 602 -0.11 -11.06 -9.97
CA VAL A 602 -0.79 -11.27 -8.68
C VAL A 602 -2.18 -10.66 -8.75
N THR A 603 -3.19 -11.39 -8.26
CA THR A 603 -4.56 -10.91 -8.13
C THR A 603 -4.92 -10.69 -6.66
N GLY A 604 -6.02 -9.97 -6.44
CA GLY A 604 -6.64 -9.80 -5.12
C GLY A 604 -6.38 -8.45 -4.45
N THR A 605 -6.50 -8.41 -3.13
CA THR A 605 -6.68 -7.15 -2.38
C THR A 605 -5.47 -6.82 -1.51
N LEU A 606 -4.99 -5.58 -1.61
CA LEU A 606 -4.02 -4.98 -0.70
C LEU A 606 -4.65 -4.79 0.69
N SER A 607 -4.04 -5.35 1.72
CA SER A 607 -4.47 -5.19 3.12
C SER A 607 -3.91 -3.89 3.68
N GLN A 608 -4.73 -3.00 4.26
CA GLN A 608 -4.27 -1.71 4.79
C GLN A 608 -4.18 -1.71 6.34
N PRO A 609 -2.99 -1.61 6.95
CA PRO A 609 -2.78 -1.71 8.40
C PRO A 609 -3.17 -0.40 9.11
N ASP A 610 -3.59 -0.48 10.37
CA ASP A 610 -4.01 0.69 11.17
C ASP A 610 -2.82 1.49 11.73
N ILE A 611 -1.94 1.92 10.82
CA ILE A 611 -0.76 2.72 11.08
C ILE A 611 -0.67 3.87 10.06
N GLN A 612 -0.04 4.97 10.48
CA GLN A 612 0.27 6.11 9.63
C GLN A 612 1.14 5.71 8.42
N PHE A 613 1.13 6.52 7.37
CA PHE A 613 2.13 6.44 6.30
C PHE A 613 3.36 7.27 6.69
N ALA A 614 4.52 6.98 6.12
CA ALA A 614 5.73 7.75 6.38
C ALA A 614 6.54 7.98 5.10
N ILE A 615 7.18 9.15 5.02
CA ILE A 615 8.31 9.41 4.12
C ILE A 615 9.57 9.30 4.96
N GLY A 616 10.46 8.37 4.61
CA GLY A 616 11.76 8.19 5.24
C GLY A 616 11.84 7.20 6.40
N ALA A 617 10.85 6.34 6.63
CA ALA A 617 10.87 5.29 7.65
C ALA A 617 9.79 4.22 7.40
N ASP A 618 9.95 3.05 8.04
CA ASP A 618 8.87 2.09 8.29
C ASP A 618 8.15 2.48 9.59
N PRO A 619 6.89 2.93 9.54
CA PRO A 619 6.19 3.42 10.71
C PRO A 619 5.49 2.30 11.50
N GLU A 620 5.63 2.32 12.81
CA GLU A 620 4.94 1.38 13.72
C GLU A 620 3.66 1.99 14.32
N ALA A 621 2.76 1.14 14.83
CA ALA A 621 1.55 1.55 15.56
C ALA A 621 1.82 2.34 16.86
N SER A 622 3.08 2.35 17.32
CA SER A 622 3.58 3.15 18.44
C SER A 622 4.02 4.56 18.02
N ASN A 623 3.86 4.93 16.74
CA ASN A 623 4.46 6.08 16.06
C ASN A 623 6.01 6.09 16.10
N ARG A 624 6.63 4.94 16.39
CA ARG A 624 8.06 4.71 16.22
C ARG A 624 8.39 4.63 14.73
N GLY A 625 9.46 5.28 14.30
CA GLY A 625 9.98 5.17 12.93
C GLY A 625 11.19 4.25 12.92
N ASN A 626 11.04 3.06 12.34
CA ASN A 626 12.11 2.10 12.15
C ASN A 626 12.72 2.25 10.74
N TYR A 627 13.89 1.62 10.50
CA TYR A 627 14.56 1.62 9.20
C TYR A 627 14.64 3.01 8.54
N VAL A 628 14.97 4.03 9.34
CA VAL A 628 14.93 5.43 8.89
C VAL A 628 15.90 5.66 7.73
N LEU A 629 15.50 6.45 6.74
CA LEU A 629 16.31 6.85 5.60
C LEU A 629 17.54 7.66 6.03
N ASP A 630 18.71 7.30 5.52
CA ASP A 630 19.86 8.20 5.41
C ASP A 630 19.92 8.72 3.97
N GLY A 631 19.36 9.90 3.73
CA GLY A 631 19.06 10.36 2.38
C GLY A 631 18.05 11.51 2.28
N ASP A 632 17.72 11.83 1.03
CA ASP A 632 16.78 12.90 0.64
C ASP A 632 15.60 12.30 -0.13
N VAL A 633 14.38 12.78 0.13
CA VAL A 633 13.20 12.54 -0.70
C VAL A 633 12.67 13.88 -1.23
N SER A 634 12.56 14.02 -2.54
CA SER A 634 12.02 15.22 -3.17
C SER A 634 10.57 15.05 -3.62
N VAL A 635 10.11 13.81 -3.85
CA VAL A 635 8.72 13.51 -4.22
C VAL A 635 8.28 12.23 -3.52
N ALA A 636 7.05 12.24 -3.02
CA ALA A 636 6.35 11.07 -2.52
C ALA A 636 4.87 11.16 -2.93
N ARG A 637 4.40 10.23 -3.78
CA ARG A 637 3.01 10.21 -4.27
C ARG A 637 2.35 8.85 -4.19
N LEU A 638 1.07 8.86 -3.83
CA LEU A 638 0.20 7.68 -3.80
C LEU A 638 -1.06 7.97 -4.62
N TYR A 639 -1.38 7.02 -5.49
CA TYR A 639 -2.53 7.03 -6.39
C TYR A 639 -3.44 5.85 -6.04
N SER A 640 -4.76 6.01 -6.10
CA SER A 640 -5.73 4.90 -5.94
C SER A 640 -5.87 4.03 -7.19
N SER A 641 -5.12 4.34 -8.25
CA SER A 641 -5.17 3.69 -9.57
C SER A 641 -3.78 3.36 -10.11
N ALA A 642 -3.72 2.38 -11.00
CA ALA A 642 -2.51 2.05 -11.74
C ALA A 642 -2.28 3.04 -12.89
N ILE A 643 -1.07 3.61 -12.97
CA ILE A 643 -0.63 4.39 -14.12
C ILE A 643 0.23 3.55 -15.07
N TYR A 644 0.33 3.98 -16.32
CA TYR A 644 0.93 3.19 -17.41
C TYR A 644 2.35 3.67 -17.78
N PRO A 645 3.20 2.84 -18.45
CA PRO A 645 4.59 3.18 -18.76
C PRO A 645 4.79 4.57 -19.38
N GLU A 646 3.86 4.98 -20.23
CA GLU A 646 3.88 6.27 -20.93
C GLU A 646 3.72 7.42 -19.93
N GLN A 647 2.82 7.26 -18.95
CA GLN A 647 2.61 8.22 -17.86
C GLN A 647 3.76 8.22 -16.84
N VAL A 648 4.39 7.06 -16.60
CA VAL A 648 5.61 6.96 -15.77
C VAL A 648 6.76 7.72 -16.44
N GLN A 649 6.91 7.64 -17.76
CA GLN A 649 7.89 8.41 -18.51
C GLN A 649 7.61 9.91 -18.41
N MET A 650 6.35 10.35 -18.54
CA MET A 650 5.99 11.77 -18.36
C MET A 650 6.38 12.31 -16.97
N LEU A 651 6.12 11.53 -15.90
CA LEU A 651 6.51 11.91 -14.54
C LEU A 651 8.04 11.99 -14.37
N TYR A 652 8.79 11.04 -14.96
CA TYR A 652 10.25 11.07 -14.96
C TYR A 652 10.80 12.28 -15.72
N ASP A 653 10.24 12.56 -16.89
CA ASP A 653 10.65 13.66 -17.76
C ASP A 653 10.38 15.02 -17.09
N ASP A 654 9.23 15.22 -16.45
CA ASP A 654 8.93 16.45 -15.69
C ASP A 654 9.97 16.74 -14.61
N LEU A 655 10.26 15.73 -13.79
CA LEU A 655 11.18 15.86 -12.65
C LEU A 655 12.62 16.08 -13.13
N THR A 656 13.05 15.35 -14.16
CA THR A 656 14.41 15.48 -14.71
C THR A 656 14.62 16.75 -15.53
N GLN A 657 13.61 17.23 -16.26
CA GLN A 657 13.65 18.52 -16.94
C GLN A 657 13.84 19.66 -15.95
N ARG A 658 13.04 19.69 -14.86
CA ARG A 658 13.21 20.70 -13.81
C ARG A 658 14.59 20.60 -13.16
N MET A 659 15.06 19.39 -12.85
CA MET A 659 16.41 19.15 -12.33
C MET A 659 17.54 19.54 -13.29
N ALA A 660 17.30 19.67 -14.59
CA ALA A 660 18.32 20.09 -15.56
C ALA A 660 18.55 21.62 -15.59
N ILE A 661 17.65 22.43 -15.01
CA ILE A 661 17.73 23.90 -15.05
C ILE A 661 18.70 24.40 -13.97
N THR A 662 19.99 24.44 -14.30
CA THR A 662 21.09 24.92 -13.44
C THR A 662 20.83 26.27 -12.79
N GLU A 663 20.12 27.17 -13.47
CA GLU A 663 19.82 28.51 -13.00
C GLU A 663 18.90 28.54 -11.77
N ILE A 664 18.18 27.47 -11.44
CA ILE A 664 17.36 27.42 -10.22
C ILE A 664 18.22 27.52 -8.95
N ASP A 665 19.46 27.01 -8.98
CA ASP A 665 20.43 27.19 -7.90
C ASP A 665 20.79 28.67 -7.70
N THR A 666 20.92 29.41 -8.82
CA THR A 666 21.14 30.86 -8.81
C THR A 666 19.89 31.59 -8.29
N LEU A 667 18.72 31.32 -8.85
CA LEU A 667 17.45 31.95 -8.44
C LEU A 667 17.21 31.78 -6.93
N TYR A 668 17.43 30.59 -6.39
CA TYR A 668 17.35 30.34 -4.94
C TYR A 668 18.30 31.26 -4.16
N SER A 669 19.57 31.37 -4.56
CA SER A 669 20.55 32.21 -3.88
C SER A 669 20.22 33.71 -3.94
N GLU A 670 19.70 34.19 -5.07
CA GLU A 670 19.24 35.59 -5.24
C GLU A 670 18.02 35.88 -4.36
N ILE A 671 17.04 34.96 -4.30
CA ILE A 671 15.88 35.06 -3.38
C ILE A 671 16.33 35.11 -1.92
N GLN A 672 17.29 34.25 -1.50
CA GLN A 672 17.78 34.28 -0.12
C GLN A 672 18.49 35.60 0.22
N ALA A 673 19.35 36.11 -0.67
CA ALA A 673 20.01 37.40 -0.50
C ALA A 673 19.01 38.56 -0.47
N ALA A 674 17.99 38.52 -1.34
CA ALA A 674 16.93 39.51 -1.39
C ALA A 674 16.06 39.52 -0.12
N ARG A 675 15.66 38.35 0.39
CA ARG A 675 14.98 38.21 1.69
C ARG A 675 15.82 38.74 2.84
N GLN A 676 17.11 38.38 2.91
CA GLN A 676 18.00 38.82 3.98
C GLN A 676 18.10 40.36 4.06
N LEU A 677 18.10 41.04 2.91
CA LEU A 677 18.01 42.50 2.86
C LEU A 677 16.62 43.00 3.29
N ALA A 678 15.56 42.44 2.71
CA ALA A 678 14.22 42.98 2.83
C ALA A 678 13.58 42.75 4.21
N ASP A 679 13.98 41.70 4.91
CA ASP A 679 13.51 41.37 6.26
C ASP A 679 14.37 42.00 7.37
N ASN A 680 15.47 42.67 7.03
CA ASN A 680 16.22 43.47 7.99
C ASN A 680 15.50 44.80 8.28
N THR A 681 14.75 44.82 9.39
CA THR A 681 14.00 46.01 9.83
C THR A 681 14.88 47.21 10.18
N GLU A 682 16.17 47.03 10.47
CA GLU A 682 17.09 48.15 10.73
C GLU A 682 17.41 48.95 9.45
N LEU A 683 17.22 48.36 8.27
CA LEU A 683 17.44 49.02 6.98
C LEU A 683 16.19 49.76 6.48
N VAL A 684 15.08 49.78 7.21
CA VAL A 684 13.84 50.45 6.80
C VAL A 684 13.58 51.67 7.67
N GLY A 685 13.45 52.84 7.05
CA GLY A 685 13.20 54.10 7.75
C GLY A 685 13.62 55.33 6.96
N SER A 686 13.78 56.46 7.67
CA SER A 686 14.13 57.77 7.10
C SER A 686 15.56 58.23 7.40
N ALA A 687 16.35 57.47 8.17
CA ALA A 687 17.73 57.84 8.47
C ALA A 687 18.66 57.54 7.27
N PRO A 688 19.78 58.27 7.11
CA PRO A 688 20.80 57.97 6.10
C PRO A 688 21.27 56.51 6.16
N GLY A 689 21.38 55.87 5.01
CA GLY A 689 21.70 54.44 4.87
C GLY A 689 20.50 53.48 4.98
N GLN A 690 19.30 53.98 5.29
CA GLN A 690 18.04 53.21 5.26
C GLN A 690 17.29 53.41 3.93
N TYR A 691 16.33 52.53 3.67
CA TYR A 691 15.39 52.60 2.54
C TYR A 691 13.99 53.01 3.03
N PRO A 692 13.23 53.81 2.25
CA PRO A 692 11.82 54.06 2.48
C PRO A 692 10.98 52.77 2.49
N ALA A 693 9.95 52.75 3.35
CA ALA A 693 9.07 51.59 3.48
C ALA A 693 8.30 51.26 2.19
N SER A 694 7.93 52.26 1.40
CA SER A 694 7.28 52.10 0.09
C SER A 694 8.18 51.37 -0.92
N ALA A 695 9.42 51.85 -1.11
CA ALA A 695 10.42 51.21 -1.96
C ALA A 695 10.72 49.77 -1.52
N MET A 696 10.89 49.53 -0.22
CA MET A 696 11.10 48.19 0.32
C MET A 696 9.90 47.25 0.09
N ASN A 697 8.67 47.76 0.18
CA ASN A 697 7.47 46.98 -0.11
C ASN A 697 7.36 46.62 -1.60
N THR A 698 7.77 47.51 -2.51
CA THR A 698 7.87 47.20 -3.96
C THR A 698 8.90 46.10 -4.21
N TYR A 699 10.07 46.16 -3.57
CA TYR A 699 11.07 45.10 -3.66
C TYR A 699 10.54 43.75 -3.14
N LYS A 700 9.81 43.73 -2.02
CA LYS A 700 9.17 42.51 -1.48
C LYS A 700 8.17 41.86 -2.45
N LYS A 701 7.44 42.64 -3.25
CA LYS A 701 6.56 42.08 -4.30
C LYS A 701 7.35 41.31 -5.36
N LYS A 702 8.50 41.84 -5.79
CA LYS A 702 9.39 41.17 -6.77
C LYS A 702 10.05 39.91 -6.21
N ILE A 703 10.34 39.86 -4.91
CA ILE A 703 10.77 38.63 -4.25
C ILE A 703 9.66 37.55 -4.30
N ALA A 704 8.39 37.94 -4.06
CA ALA A 704 7.26 37.00 -4.11
C ALA A 704 6.96 36.45 -5.52
N GLU A 705 7.09 37.27 -6.57
CA GLU A 705 6.97 36.82 -7.98
C GLU A 705 8.02 35.73 -8.31
N ALA A 706 9.27 35.96 -7.93
CA ALA A 706 10.36 35.03 -8.12
C ALA A 706 10.21 33.72 -7.31
N GLU A 707 9.67 33.81 -6.09
CA GLU A 707 9.32 32.64 -5.27
C GLU A 707 8.20 31.79 -5.89
N GLN A 708 7.20 32.42 -6.51
CA GLN A 708 6.15 31.72 -7.24
C GLN A 708 6.72 30.94 -8.43
N THR A 709 7.63 31.54 -9.18
CA THR A 709 8.35 30.86 -10.28
C THR A 709 9.23 29.72 -9.76
N PHE A 710 9.94 29.92 -8.64
CA PHE A 710 10.73 28.87 -8.00
C PHE A 710 9.87 27.68 -7.55
N ALA A 711 8.70 27.93 -6.95
CA ALA A 711 7.80 26.89 -6.44
C ALA A 711 7.00 26.14 -7.53
N SER A 712 7.15 26.52 -8.82
CA SER A 712 6.47 25.87 -9.93
C SER A 712 7.00 24.47 -10.24
N LYS A 713 6.07 23.53 -10.49
CA LYS A 713 6.34 22.16 -10.96
C LYS A 713 6.86 22.15 -12.40
N ILE A 714 6.33 23.02 -13.26
CA ILE A 714 6.60 23.07 -14.72
C ILE A 714 7.18 24.45 -15.03
N VAL A 715 8.43 24.65 -14.62
CA VAL A 715 9.17 25.91 -14.85
C VAL A 715 10.13 25.74 -16.02
N THR A 716 10.29 26.78 -16.85
CA THR A 716 11.26 26.79 -17.95
C THR A 716 12.54 27.52 -17.54
N LYS A 717 13.63 27.25 -18.26
CA LYS A 717 14.93 27.92 -18.07
C LYS A 717 14.80 29.44 -18.29
N GLU A 718 14.03 29.83 -19.29
CA GLU A 718 13.79 31.21 -19.68
C GLU A 718 13.05 31.99 -18.59
N ALA A 719 12.03 31.38 -17.97
CA ALA A 719 11.30 31.98 -16.85
C ALA A 719 12.23 32.17 -15.62
N VAL A 720 13.05 31.18 -15.29
CA VAL A 720 14.03 31.28 -14.19
C VAL A 720 15.05 32.39 -14.46
N GLN A 721 15.58 32.49 -15.68
CA GLN A 721 16.51 33.54 -16.09
C GLN A 721 15.87 34.94 -16.04
N GLN A 722 14.60 35.05 -16.45
CA GLN A 722 13.83 36.29 -16.37
C GLN A 722 13.69 36.76 -14.90
N GLU A 723 13.29 35.89 -13.98
CA GLU A 723 13.16 36.25 -12.56
C GLU A 723 14.48 36.64 -11.90
N ILE A 724 15.59 35.95 -12.24
CA ILE A 724 16.93 36.34 -11.79
C ILE A 724 17.27 37.78 -12.26
N ALA A 725 16.90 38.14 -13.49
CA ALA A 725 17.11 39.49 -13.99
C ALA A 725 16.20 40.51 -13.30
N GLN A 726 14.93 40.17 -13.07
CA GLN A 726 13.96 41.06 -12.39
C GLN A 726 14.34 41.36 -10.95
N ILE A 727 14.78 40.36 -10.15
CA ILE A 727 15.30 40.62 -8.79
C ILE A 727 16.47 41.62 -8.82
N LYS A 728 17.40 41.47 -9.79
CA LYS A 728 18.59 42.34 -9.89
C LYS A 728 18.25 43.77 -10.31
N ILE A 729 17.29 43.92 -11.21
CA ILE A 729 16.74 45.23 -11.60
C ILE A 729 16.06 45.87 -10.37
N ALA A 730 15.17 45.14 -9.70
CA ALA A 730 14.45 45.64 -8.52
C ALA A 730 15.40 45.99 -7.36
N LYS A 731 16.53 45.28 -7.19
CA LYS A 731 17.58 45.64 -6.22
C LYS A 731 18.31 46.92 -6.61
N THR A 732 18.60 47.09 -7.89
CA THR A 732 19.25 48.31 -8.41
C THR A 732 18.32 49.53 -8.25
N GLU A 733 17.02 49.35 -8.49
CA GLU A 733 15.99 50.36 -8.25
C GLU A 733 15.81 50.66 -6.76
N LEU A 734 15.84 49.67 -5.87
CA LEU A 734 15.85 49.90 -4.43
C LEU A 734 17.05 50.74 -3.99
N ASP A 735 18.23 50.51 -4.58
CA ASP A 735 19.45 51.26 -4.27
C ASP A 735 19.40 52.74 -4.67
N THR A 736 18.60 53.13 -5.68
CA THR A 736 18.42 54.56 -6.00
C THR A 736 17.55 55.30 -4.96
N HIS A 737 16.87 54.56 -4.08
CA HIS A 737 16.02 55.11 -3.02
C HIS A 737 16.67 55.08 -1.64
N ILE A 738 17.97 54.78 -1.52
CA ILE A 738 18.65 54.84 -0.22
C ILE A 738 18.75 56.29 0.27
N ASN A 739 18.36 56.54 1.52
CA ASN A 739 18.47 57.86 2.13
C ASN A 739 19.95 58.25 2.25
N VAL A 740 20.32 59.47 1.85
CA VAL A 740 21.71 59.97 1.90
C VAL A 740 21.90 61.00 3.02
N GLU A 741 23.12 61.10 3.56
CA GLU A 741 23.43 62.15 4.55
C GLU A 741 23.47 63.52 3.86
N LEU A 742 22.62 64.43 4.34
CA LEU A 742 22.52 65.79 3.80
C LEU A 742 23.67 66.66 4.31
N PRO A 743 24.21 67.57 3.48
CA PRO A 743 25.31 68.45 3.89
C PRO A 743 24.85 69.53 4.89
N ASP A 744 25.80 70.05 5.67
CA ASP A 744 25.57 71.18 6.60
C ASP A 744 25.02 72.43 5.88
N ASN A 745 24.09 73.12 6.54
CA ASN A 745 23.36 74.28 6.04
C ASN A 745 22.78 74.05 4.63
N ALA A 746 22.03 72.97 4.43
CA ALA A 746 21.37 72.66 3.15
C ALA A 746 19.89 72.99 3.19
N THR A 747 19.33 73.44 2.08
CA THR A 747 17.88 73.42 1.88
C THR A 747 17.43 72.02 1.44
N THR A 748 16.17 71.68 1.67
CA THR A 748 15.57 70.45 1.14
C THR A 748 14.11 70.69 0.83
N LEU A 749 13.64 70.09 -0.26
CA LEU A 749 12.24 70.06 -0.68
C LEU A 749 11.76 68.61 -0.60
N VAL A 750 10.72 68.35 0.19
CA VAL A 750 10.13 67.02 0.40
C VAL A 750 8.72 67.02 -0.16
N LEU A 751 8.44 66.14 -1.12
CA LEU A 751 7.08 65.92 -1.61
C LEU A 751 6.29 65.14 -0.55
N ASN A 752 5.08 65.61 -0.19
CA ASN A 752 4.26 64.95 0.82
C ASN A 752 3.33 63.86 0.26
N GLU A 753 3.41 63.57 -1.03
CA GLU A 753 2.55 62.64 -1.79
C GLU A 753 3.44 61.64 -2.56
N ASP A 754 3.00 60.38 -2.69
CA ASP A 754 3.74 59.36 -3.45
C ASP A 754 3.67 59.59 -4.98
N ALA A 755 2.62 60.25 -5.48
CA ALA A 755 2.44 60.65 -6.88
C ALA A 755 1.46 61.84 -6.98
N VAL A 756 1.58 62.64 -8.05
CA VAL A 756 0.69 63.78 -8.32
C VAL A 756 -0.15 63.50 -9.57
N ALA A 757 -1.48 63.52 -9.46
CA ALA A 757 -2.36 63.40 -10.62
C ALA A 757 -2.58 64.77 -11.31
N SER A 758 -2.81 64.71 -12.62
CA SER A 758 -3.33 65.80 -13.45
C SER A 758 -4.48 66.56 -12.75
N GLY A 759 -4.35 67.88 -12.63
CA GLY A 759 -5.37 68.72 -11.98
C GLY A 759 -5.37 68.72 -10.43
N GLN A 760 -4.63 67.83 -9.77
CA GLN A 760 -4.60 67.67 -8.31
C GLN A 760 -3.79 68.79 -7.62
N ALA A 761 -4.24 69.21 -6.43
CA ALA A 761 -3.43 70.02 -5.51
C ALA A 761 -2.59 69.12 -4.60
N PHE A 762 -1.31 69.45 -4.44
CA PHE A 762 -0.34 68.69 -3.64
C PHE A 762 0.54 69.64 -2.83
N THR A 763 1.24 69.10 -1.82
CA THR A 763 2.08 69.90 -0.92
C THR A 763 3.55 69.45 -0.94
N VAL A 764 4.44 70.42 -0.78
CA VAL A 764 5.89 70.25 -0.70
C VAL A 764 6.39 70.97 0.55
N ASN A 765 7.04 70.25 1.45
CA ASN A 765 7.69 70.84 2.62
C ASN A 765 9.07 71.37 2.23
N MET A 766 9.34 72.63 2.58
CA MET A 766 10.67 73.22 2.56
C MET A 766 11.30 73.16 3.95
N GLU A 767 12.50 72.59 4.00
CA GLU A 767 13.25 72.36 5.23
C GLU A 767 14.65 72.97 5.14
N LEU A 768 15.20 73.37 6.28
CA LEU A 768 16.64 73.57 6.43
C LEU A 768 17.23 72.38 7.17
N ASN A 769 18.32 71.84 6.64
CA ASN A 769 19.00 70.66 7.15
C ASN A 769 20.37 71.02 7.71
N ARG A 770 20.64 70.51 8.93
CA ARG A 770 21.90 70.67 9.67
C ARG A 770 22.40 72.11 9.70
N VAL A 771 21.55 73.02 10.15
CA VAL A 771 21.90 74.42 10.39
C VAL A 771 22.90 74.49 11.55
N THR A 772 24.14 74.87 11.24
CA THR A 772 25.25 74.87 12.22
C THR A 772 25.35 76.17 13.01
N THR A 773 24.67 77.21 12.55
CA THR A 773 24.74 78.57 13.10
C THR A 773 23.32 79.08 13.36
N SER A 774 23.05 79.58 14.57
CA SER A 774 21.75 80.10 15.00
C SER A 774 21.15 81.10 14.02
N THR A 775 20.21 80.64 13.20
CA THR A 775 19.58 81.43 12.13
C THR A 775 18.26 82.03 12.61
N TYR A 776 18.03 83.30 12.30
CA TYR A 776 16.85 84.08 12.75
C TYR A 776 16.06 84.70 11.60
N ALA A 777 16.63 84.78 10.39
CA ALA A 777 15.95 85.25 9.21
C ALA A 777 16.40 84.44 7.99
N GLU A 778 15.46 84.15 7.09
CA GLU A 778 15.72 83.35 5.91
C GLU A 778 15.10 84.02 4.67
N ASP A 779 15.86 84.09 3.58
CA ASP A 779 15.40 84.60 2.28
C ASP A 779 15.61 83.52 1.21
N PHE A 780 14.50 82.92 0.78
CA PHE A 780 14.48 81.83 -0.19
C PHE A 780 13.96 82.32 -1.54
N THR A 781 14.71 82.01 -2.60
CA THR A 781 14.25 82.14 -3.98
C THR A 781 14.01 80.75 -4.56
N LEU A 782 12.79 80.50 -5.02
CA LEU A 782 12.38 79.24 -5.64
C LEU A 782 12.01 79.45 -7.11
N GLN A 783 12.30 78.44 -7.93
CA GLN A 783 11.81 78.31 -9.30
C GLN A 783 10.97 77.05 -9.44
N TYR A 784 9.93 77.12 -10.26
CA TYR A 784 9.08 75.97 -10.58
C TYR A 784 8.59 76.05 -12.03
N ASP A 785 8.24 74.91 -12.63
CA ASP A 785 7.72 74.88 -14.00
C ASP A 785 6.28 75.44 -14.08
N ALA A 786 6.17 76.73 -14.41
CA ALA A 786 4.88 77.41 -14.57
C ALA A 786 4.07 76.96 -15.81
N SER A 787 4.61 76.14 -16.72
CA SER A 787 3.81 75.54 -17.79
C SER A 787 2.91 74.42 -17.28
N ALA A 788 3.38 73.69 -16.27
CA ALA A 788 2.77 72.47 -15.75
C ALA A 788 2.24 72.58 -14.31
N LEU A 789 2.69 73.58 -13.54
CA LEU A 789 2.26 73.82 -12.16
C LEU A 789 1.64 75.22 -12.00
N GLU A 790 0.84 75.36 -10.96
CA GLU A 790 0.29 76.61 -10.42
C GLU A 790 0.65 76.67 -8.93
N PHE A 791 1.30 77.73 -8.47
CA PHE A 791 1.53 77.96 -7.05
C PHE A 791 0.23 78.48 -6.40
N VAL A 792 -0.16 77.87 -5.28
CA VAL A 792 -1.45 78.14 -4.62
C VAL A 792 -1.24 78.89 -3.31
N ASP A 793 -0.36 78.39 -2.44
CA ASP A 793 -0.12 78.99 -1.13
C ASP A 793 1.25 78.62 -0.53
N ALA A 794 1.70 79.41 0.45
CA ALA A 794 2.78 79.06 1.37
C ALA A 794 2.40 79.44 2.80
N LYS A 795 2.62 78.52 3.74
CA LYS A 795 2.36 78.68 5.18
C LYS A 795 3.54 78.14 6.00
N SER A 796 3.78 78.71 7.18
CA SER A 796 4.78 78.14 8.10
C SER A 796 4.32 76.79 8.67
N LEU A 797 5.24 75.85 8.78
CA LEU A 797 5.07 74.56 9.46
C LEU A 797 5.41 74.62 10.96
N ASN A 798 6.15 75.65 11.39
CA ASN A 798 6.62 75.80 12.76
C ASN A 798 6.16 77.15 13.33
N GLY A 799 5.43 77.13 14.46
CA GLY A 799 4.93 78.35 15.11
C GLY A 799 6.01 79.33 15.57
N ASP A 800 7.27 78.89 15.66
CA ASP A 800 8.43 79.74 15.98
C ASP A 800 8.96 80.52 14.77
N VAL A 801 8.72 80.01 13.56
CA VAL A 801 9.14 80.61 12.27
C VAL A 801 7.95 81.33 11.64
N ASN A 802 8.08 82.63 11.41
CA ASN A 802 7.01 83.45 10.85
C ASN A 802 7.30 83.77 9.38
N LEU A 803 6.37 83.44 8.48
CA LEU A 803 6.45 83.83 7.08
C LEU A 803 6.10 85.32 6.95
N VAL A 804 7.13 86.16 6.86
CA VAL A 804 7.03 87.64 6.85
C VAL A 804 6.57 88.15 5.48
N SER A 805 7.04 87.52 4.41
CA SER A 805 6.64 87.87 3.04
C SER A 805 6.60 86.64 2.14
N LYS A 806 5.58 86.59 1.27
CA LYS A 806 5.54 85.71 0.10
C LYS A 806 5.22 86.56 -1.12
N SER A 807 6.01 86.44 -2.18
CA SER A 807 5.79 87.17 -3.43
C SER A 807 6.08 86.28 -4.62
N GLU A 808 5.13 86.22 -5.55
CA GLU A 808 5.30 85.67 -6.89
C GLU A 808 5.20 86.84 -7.88
N ASN A 809 6.33 87.51 -8.11
CA ASN A 809 6.39 88.68 -8.98
C ASN A 809 6.40 88.31 -10.46
N THR A 810 6.60 87.03 -10.79
CA THR A 810 6.57 86.45 -12.13
C THR A 810 6.23 84.97 -12.01
N PRO A 811 5.26 84.44 -12.80
CA PRO A 811 4.89 83.02 -12.74
C PRO A 811 6.09 82.10 -12.86
N GLY A 812 6.21 81.14 -11.94
CA GLY A 812 7.35 80.21 -11.90
C GLY A 812 8.55 80.69 -11.09
N THR A 813 8.47 81.84 -10.42
CA THR A 813 9.50 82.31 -9.47
C THR A 813 8.86 82.90 -8.20
N ILE A 814 9.13 82.25 -7.07
CA ILE A 814 8.60 82.61 -5.75
C ILE A 814 9.76 83.11 -4.89
N ARG A 815 9.56 84.23 -4.18
CA ARG A 815 10.46 84.65 -3.09
C ARG A 815 9.72 84.65 -1.76
N LEU A 816 10.30 83.97 -0.79
CA LEU A 816 9.79 83.81 0.57
C LEU A 816 10.80 84.39 1.55
N ILE A 817 10.32 85.28 2.44
CA ILE A 817 11.13 85.80 3.55
C ILE A 817 10.47 85.35 4.84
N SER A 818 11.19 84.58 5.65
CA SER A 818 10.78 84.17 6.99
C SER A 818 11.72 84.69 8.07
N ALA A 819 11.22 84.74 9.30
CA ALA A 819 12.00 85.12 10.46
C ALA A 819 11.51 84.41 11.73
N SER A 820 12.45 84.01 12.58
CA SER A 820 12.18 83.39 13.87
C SER A 820 12.14 84.44 14.97
N LEU A 821 11.05 84.51 15.73
CA LEU A 821 10.78 85.63 16.64
C LEU A 821 11.01 85.26 18.12
N GLY A 822 12.10 85.78 18.69
CA GLY A 822 12.38 85.72 20.12
C GLY A 822 13.71 85.04 20.47
N ASP A 823 14.23 85.36 21.65
CA ASP A 823 15.48 84.75 22.13
C ASP A 823 15.27 83.26 22.42
N GLY A 824 16.21 82.42 21.98
CA GLY A 824 16.06 80.96 22.01
C GLY A 824 15.15 80.35 20.94
N LYS A 825 14.67 81.12 19.96
CA LYS A 825 13.87 80.63 18.80
C LYS A 825 14.64 80.46 17.50
N ALA A 826 15.97 80.60 17.53
CA ALA A 826 16.82 80.39 16.36
C ALA A 826 16.69 78.97 15.79
N ILE A 827 16.73 78.86 14.47
CA ILE A 827 16.84 77.58 13.77
C ILE A 827 18.28 77.06 13.95
N ILE A 828 18.40 75.85 14.49
CA ILE A 828 19.64 75.09 14.69
C ILE A 828 19.31 73.61 14.42
N GLY A 829 20.18 72.90 13.71
CA GLY A 829 19.94 71.51 13.31
C GLY A 829 19.03 71.40 12.08
N SER A 830 18.27 70.30 11.97
CA SER A 830 17.31 70.10 10.87
C SER A 830 15.91 70.51 11.30
N THR A 831 15.23 71.32 10.51
CA THR A 831 13.92 71.91 10.85
C THR A 831 13.08 72.14 9.59
N PRO A 832 11.88 71.54 9.50
CA PRO A 832 10.87 71.91 8.50
C PRO A 832 10.36 73.33 8.78
N LEU A 833 10.29 74.16 7.73
CA LEU A 833 10.00 75.58 7.87
C LEU A 833 8.65 75.98 7.25
N ILE A 834 8.42 75.61 6.00
CA ILE A 834 7.30 76.14 5.20
C ILE A 834 6.69 75.00 4.38
N GLU A 835 5.37 74.87 4.40
CA GLU A 835 4.63 74.03 3.45
C GLU A 835 4.23 74.90 2.25
N LEU A 836 4.54 74.42 1.05
CA LEU A 836 4.18 75.01 -0.22
C LEU A 836 3.04 74.19 -0.83
N THR A 837 1.94 74.83 -1.17
CA THR A 837 0.83 74.21 -1.90
C THR A 837 0.95 74.55 -3.37
N PHE A 838 1.01 73.51 -4.20
CA PHE A 838 0.97 73.62 -5.66
C PHE A 838 -0.27 72.91 -6.20
N LYS A 839 -0.63 73.20 -7.44
CA LYS A 839 -1.61 72.47 -8.21
C LYS A 839 -1.02 72.06 -9.55
N ALA A 840 -1.13 70.78 -9.88
CA ALA A 840 -0.79 70.27 -11.20
C ALA A 840 -1.81 70.76 -12.23
N LYS A 841 -1.34 71.23 -13.38
CA LYS A 841 -2.18 71.54 -14.53
C LYS A 841 -2.55 70.24 -15.27
N PRO A 842 -3.58 70.26 -16.12
CA PRO A 842 -3.92 69.09 -16.92
C PRO A 842 -2.78 68.67 -17.86
N VAL A 843 -2.46 67.38 -17.89
CA VAL A 843 -1.46 66.79 -18.80
C VAL A 843 -2.03 65.56 -19.51
N GLU A 844 -1.69 65.39 -20.79
CA GLU A 844 -2.17 64.28 -21.63
C GLU A 844 -1.30 63.03 -21.52
N GLU A 845 -0.01 63.20 -21.21
CA GLU A 845 0.96 62.15 -20.94
C GLU A 845 1.70 62.45 -19.62
N ALA A 846 2.37 61.45 -19.04
CA ALA A 846 3.12 61.64 -17.80
C ALA A 846 4.35 62.53 -18.03
N ILE A 847 4.48 63.61 -17.26
CA ILE A 847 5.62 64.54 -17.34
C ILE A 847 6.31 64.68 -15.98
N THR A 848 7.64 64.78 -15.99
CA THR A 848 8.42 65.11 -14.80
C THR A 848 8.85 66.56 -14.86
N VAL A 849 8.50 67.33 -13.83
CA VAL A 849 8.76 68.77 -13.70
C VAL A 849 9.58 69.03 -12.45
N THR A 850 10.20 70.21 -12.34
CA THR A 850 11.07 70.53 -11.20
C THR A 850 10.57 71.70 -10.37
N ILE A 851 10.72 71.58 -9.05
CA ILE A 851 10.64 72.67 -8.09
C ILE A 851 12.03 72.78 -7.46
N ALA A 852 12.66 73.95 -7.49
CA ALA A 852 14.02 74.16 -7.01
C ALA A 852 14.11 75.39 -6.10
N ILE A 853 14.83 75.28 -4.98
CA ILE A 853 15.31 76.43 -4.24
C ILE A 853 16.64 76.82 -4.88
N THR A 854 16.67 77.93 -5.60
CA THR A 854 17.81 78.37 -6.42
C THR A 854 18.76 79.31 -5.68
N ASP A 855 18.26 80.04 -4.68
CA ASP A 855 19.08 80.75 -3.70
C ASP A 855 18.43 80.72 -2.32
N ALA A 856 19.26 80.71 -1.27
CA ALA A 856 18.83 80.63 0.11
C ALA A 856 19.85 81.33 1.01
N LEU A 857 19.43 82.40 1.68
CA LEU A 857 20.28 83.22 2.55
C LEU A 857 19.79 83.14 3.99
N LEU A 858 20.71 82.88 4.92
CA LEU A 858 20.46 82.68 6.34
C LEU A 858 21.14 83.80 7.14
N GLY A 859 20.36 84.57 7.89
CA GLY A 859 20.84 85.65 8.76
C GLY A 859 20.95 85.25 10.23
N ASP A 860 22.07 85.54 10.88
CA ASP A 860 22.27 85.33 12.32
C ASP A 860 21.87 86.55 13.18
N ALA A 861 21.91 86.41 14.51
CA ALA A 861 21.59 87.48 15.47
C ALA A 861 22.60 88.65 15.48
N GLN A 862 23.73 88.54 14.79
CA GLN A 862 24.72 89.61 14.64
C GLN A 862 24.60 90.32 13.29
N GLY A 863 23.71 89.84 12.40
CA GLY A 863 23.52 90.35 11.05
C GLY A 863 24.53 89.82 10.04
N ASN A 864 25.24 88.72 10.33
CA ASN A 864 26.03 88.03 9.32
C ASN A 864 25.10 87.15 8.47
N GLU A 865 25.40 87.05 7.18
CA GLU A 865 24.64 86.25 6.22
C GLU A 865 25.47 85.06 5.73
N ALA A 866 24.86 83.88 5.71
CA ALA A 866 25.43 82.65 5.16
C ALA A 866 24.52 82.09 4.07
N LYS A 867 25.08 81.57 2.97
CA LYS A 867 24.29 80.88 1.94
C LYS A 867 24.04 79.43 2.35
N ALA A 868 22.79 79.02 2.38
CA ALA A 868 22.42 77.61 2.43
C ALA A 868 22.58 76.99 1.04
N LYS A 869 22.83 75.67 0.97
CA LYS A 869 22.94 74.98 -0.32
C LYS A 869 21.56 74.87 -1.00
N PRO A 870 21.44 75.29 -2.28
CA PRO A 870 20.29 75.02 -3.13
C PRO A 870 19.87 73.54 -3.14
N SER A 871 18.60 73.29 -3.44
CA SER A 871 18.05 71.94 -3.62
C SER A 871 17.02 71.91 -4.76
N THR A 872 16.73 70.72 -5.27
CA THR A 872 15.78 70.52 -6.36
C THR A 872 15.02 69.23 -6.13
N LEU A 873 13.70 69.31 -6.30
CA LEU A 873 12.75 68.22 -6.24
C LEU A 873 12.18 68.01 -7.65
N ALA A 874 12.27 66.78 -8.14
CA ALA A 874 11.52 66.35 -9.31
C ALA A 874 10.13 65.87 -8.86
N VAL A 875 9.09 66.30 -9.57
CA VAL A 875 7.69 65.91 -9.35
C VAL A 875 7.16 65.32 -10.65
N THR A 876 6.70 64.08 -10.63
CA THR A 876 6.04 63.48 -11.79
C THR A 876 4.54 63.70 -11.70
N ILE A 877 3.99 64.37 -12.70
CA ILE A 877 2.56 64.57 -12.90
C ILE A 877 2.08 63.46 -13.83
N MET A 878 1.22 62.59 -13.32
CA MET A 878 0.55 61.55 -14.11
C MET A 878 -0.65 62.15 -14.85
N PRO A 879 -0.97 61.69 -16.07
CA PRO A 879 -2.14 62.16 -16.80
C PRO A 879 -3.43 61.80 -16.06
N ASP A 880 -4.52 62.50 -16.38
CA ASP A 880 -5.83 62.16 -15.82
C ASP A 880 -6.22 60.77 -16.30
N GLN A 881 -6.72 59.92 -15.40
CA GLN A 881 -7.01 58.52 -15.71
C GLN A 881 -8.12 58.49 -16.76
N ALA A 882 -7.82 58.02 -17.97
CA ALA A 882 -8.72 58.13 -19.11
C ALA A 882 -9.96 57.24 -18.93
N GLU A 883 -11.03 57.83 -18.37
CA GLU A 883 -12.35 57.19 -18.24
C GLU A 883 -12.76 56.53 -19.57
N GLY A 884 -13.20 55.28 -19.56
CA GLY A 884 -13.60 54.58 -20.80
C GLY A 884 -12.48 53.84 -21.55
N SER A 885 -11.26 53.77 -21.00
CA SER A 885 -10.20 52.90 -21.55
C SER A 885 -10.54 51.41 -21.36
N PRO A 886 -10.46 50.55 -22.39
CA PRO A 886 -10.59 49.10 -22.24
C PRO A 886 -9.44 48.43 -21.48
N ASP A 887 -8.28 49.10 -21.41
CA ASP A 887 -7.18 48.80 -20.49
C ASP A 887 -7.48 49.56 -19.19
N VAL A 888 -7.88 48.84 -18.15
CA VAL A 888 -8.48 49.34 -16.91
C VAL A 888 -7.49 49.27 -15.74
N ASN A 889 -6.49 48.40 -15.84
CA ASN A 889 -5.35 48.39 -14.91
C ASN A 889 -4.19 49.29 -15.38
N HIS A 890 -4.23 49.77 -16.63
CA HIS A 890 -3.22 50.60 -17.28
C HIS A 890 -1.83 49.94 -17.36
N ASP A 891 -1.77 48.61 -17.52
CA ASP A 891 -0.53 47.85 -17.73
C ASP A 891 0.00 47.91 -19.18
N GLY A 892 -0.76 48.55 -20.08
CA GLY A 892 -0.44 48.73 -21.50
C GLY A 892 -0.95 47.60 -22.39
N LYS A 893 -1.79 46.68 -21.86
CA LYS A 893 -2.39 45.58 -22.61
C LYS A 893 -3.83 45.36 -22.16
N VAL A 894 -4.77 45.38 -23.10
CA VAL A 894 -6.13 44.94 -22.81
C VAL A 894 -6.14 43.41 -22.64
N SER A 895 -6.41 42.95 -21.42
CA SER A 895 -6.22 41.57 -21.00
C SER A 895 -7.44 41.00 -20.26
N VAL A 896 -7.40 39.71 -19.93
CA VAL A 896 -8.40 39.10 -19.03
C VAL A 896 -8.34 39.67 -17.60
N GLY A 897 -7.26 40.37 -17.22
CA GLY A 897 -7.16 41.12 -15.97
C GLY A 897 -8.13 42.31 -15.94
N ASP A 898 -8.17 43.10 -17.01
CA ASP A 898 -9.07 44.24 -17.18
C ASP A 898 -10.52 43.80 -17.20
N LEU A 899 -10.80 42.71 -17.92
CA LEU A 899 -12.13 42.11 -17.96
C LEU A 899 -12.59 41.66 -16.57
N ALA A 900 -11.68 41.14 -15.73
CA ALA A 900 -11.97 40.78 -14.35
C ALA A 900 -12.22 42.00 -13.46
N ILE A 901 -11.52 43.11 -13.67
CA ILE A 901 -11.75 44.38 -12.94
C ILE A 901 -13.14 44.93 -13.26
N VAL A 902 -13.53 44.98 -14.54
CA VAL A 902 -14.89 45.39 -14.94
C VAL A 902 -15.95 44.43 -14.38
N ALA A 903 -15.71 43.11 -14.45
CA ALA A 903 -16.64 42.10 -13.92
C ALA A 903 -16.86 42.22 -12.41
N ALA A 904 -15.83 42.59 -11.65
CA ALA A 904 -15.93 42.79 -10.20
C ALA A 904 -16.83 43.98 -9.80
N GLN A 905 -17.08 44.93 -10.72
CA GLN A 905 -17.92 46.11 -10.49
C GLN A 905 -19.30 46.03 -11.16
N TYR A 906 -19.62 44.90 -11.80
CA TYR A 906 -20.86 44.69 -12.54
C TYR A 906 -22.12 44.99 -11.71
N GLY A 907 -23.05 45.75 -12.29
CA GLY A 907 -24.31 46.16 -11.67
C GLY A 907 -24.23 47.44 -10.81
N LYS A 908 -23.05 48.06 -10.68
CA LYS A 908 -22.92 49.40 -10.06
C LYS A 908 -23.35 50.50 -11.03
N THR A 909 -23.79 51.63 -10.49
CA THR A 909 -24.34 52.78 -11.25
C THR A 909 -23.91 54.09 -10.62
N ILE A 910 -24.19 55.23 -11.25
CA ILE A 910 -24.00 56.58 -10.66
C ILE A 910 -24.60 56.77 -9.26
N ALA A 911 -25.54 55.92 -8.84
CA ALA A 911 -26.15 55.94 -7.50
C ALA A 911 -25.40 55.07 -6.46
N SER A 912 -24.36 54.32 -6.86
CA SER A 912 -23.54 53.50 -5.97
C SER A 912 -22.67 54.37 -5.05
N PRO A 913 -22.57 54.11 -3.73
CA PRO A 913 -21.79 54.94 -2.79
C PRO A 913 -20.31 55.09 -3.14
N ASP A 914 -19.75 54.11 -3.85
CA ASP A 914 -18.37 54.01 -4.30
C ASP A 914 -18.19 54.38 -5.79
N TRP A 915 -19.20 54.97 -6.45
CA TRP A 915 -19.17 55.25 -7.90
C TRP A 915 -17.89 55.96 -8.37
N GLN A 916 -17.41 56.97 -7.63
CA GLN A 916 -16.19 57.70 -8.01
C GLN A 916 -14.91 56.85 -8.02
N GLN A 917 -14.90 55.71 -7.33
CA GLN A 917 -13.79 54.75 -7.30
C GLN A 917 -13.92 53.70 -8.40
N VAL A 918 -15.15 53.35 -8.81
CA VAL A 918 -15.43 52.25 -9.75
C VAL A 918 -15.79 52.70 -11.17
N LYS A 919 -16.07 54.00 -11.39
CA LYS A 919 -16.46 54.58 -12.69
C LYS A 919 -15.46 54.32 -13.83
N ILE A 920 -14.21 53.96 -13.52
CA ILE A 920 -13.21 53.53 -14.50
C ILE A 920 -13.64 52.26 -15.26
N ALA A 921 -14.52 51.44 -14.68
CA ALA A 921 -15.11 50.26 -15.31
C ALA A 921 -16.43 50.54 -16.08
N ASP A 922 -16.91 51.78 -16.12
CA ASP A 922 -17.97 52.24 -17.05
C ASP A 922 -17.28 52.63 -18.37
N ILE A 923 -17.00 51.61 -19.17
CA ILE A 923 -16.19 51.70 -20.39
C ILE A 923 -16.94 52.49 -21.46
N ASN A 924 -18.27 52.30 -21.54
CA ASN A 924 -19.13 52.94 -22.53
C ASN A 924 -19.67 54.32 -22.09
N ARG A 925 -19.51 54.66 -20.80
CA ARG A 925 -19.91 55.92 -20.15
C ARG A 925 -21.42 56.18 -20.11
N ASP A 926 -22.24 55.14 -19.97
CA ASP A 926 -23.71 55.28 -19.86
C ASP A 926 -24.25 55.28 -18.41
N GLY A 927 -23.37 55.36 -17.42
CA GLY A 927 -23.70 55.60 -16.01
C GLY A 927 -24.01 54.34 -15.21
N LYS A 928 -23.68 53.17 -15.78
CA LYS A 928 -23.84 51.84 -15.20
C LYS A 928 -22.74 50.93 -15.74
N ILE A 929 -22.32 49.96 -14.94
CA ILE A 929 -21.33 48.96 -15.34
C ILE A 929 -22.09 47.68 -15.66
N ASP A 930 -22.22 47.35 -16.94
CA ASP A 930 -22.99 46.20 -17.39
C ASP A 930 -22.30 45.35 -18.48
N ILE A 931 -23.08 44.55 -19.20
CA ILE A 931 -22.57 43.61 -20.21
C ILE A 931 -21.97 44.32 -21.44
N LEU A 932 -22.34 45.58 -21.69
CA LEU A 932 -21.76 46.40 -22.75
C LEU A 932 -20.30 46.77 -22.45
N ASP A 933 -19.98 47.05 -21.18
CA ASP A 933 -18.63 47.35 -20.72
C ASP A 933 -17.72 46.12 -20.77
N LEU A 934 -18.23 44.99 -20.27
CA LEU A 934 -17.58 43.69 -20.42
C LEU A 934 -17.37 43.33 -21.90
N SER A 935 -18.35 43.60 -22.75
CA SER A 935 -18.23 43.35 -24.19
C SER A 935 -17.23 44.30 -24.86
N ALA A 936 -17.07 45.53 -24.39
CA ALA A 936 -16.10 46.48 -24.91
C ALA A 936 -14.67 45.97 -24.65
N VAL A 937 -14.36 45.59 -23.41
CA VAL A 937 -13.06 45.01 -23.04
C VAL A 937 -12.82 43.68 -23.76
N ALA A 938 -13.78 42.74 -23.70
CA ALA A 938 -13.64 41.43 -24.34
C ALA A 938 -13.43 41.52 -25.86
N SER A 939 -13.99 42.54 -26.53
CA SER A 939 -13.82 42.73 -27.96
C SER A 939 -12.38 43.09 -28.37
N GLN A 940 -11.62 43.74 -27.48
CA GLN A 940 -10.21 44.09 -27.70
C GLN A 940 -9.30 42.88 -27.44
N ILE A 941 -9.61 42.05 -26.43
CA ILE A 941 -8.85 40.83 -26.11
C ILE A 941 -8.87 39.82 -27.27
N ILE A 942 -10.04 39.65 -27.92
CA ILE A 942 -10.23 38.62 -28.94
C ILE A 942 -9.63 39.03 -30.31
N GLY A 943 -9.47 40.34 -30.54
CA GLY A 943 -9.00 40.91 -31.81
C GLY A 943 -10.05 40.85 -32.92
N LYS A 944 -10.33 42.00 -33.54
CA LYS A 944 -11.14 42.10 -34.77
C LYS A 944 -10.34 42.76 -35.88
#